data_AF-A0A8X7X6G7-F1
#
_entry.id   AF-A0A8X7X6G7-F1
#
_cell.length_a   1.000
_cell.length_b   1.000
_cell.length_c   1.000
_cell.angle_alpha   90.00
_cell.angle_beta   90.00
_cell.angle_gamma   90.00
#
_symmetry.space_group_name_H-M   'P 1'
#
loop_
_entity.id
_entity.type
_entity.pdbx_description
1 polymer ?
#
loop_
_entity_poly.entity_id
_entity_poly.type
_entity_poly.pdbx_seq_one_letter_code
_entity_poly.pdbx_strand_id
1 'polypeptide(L)'
;MSSSRHNEVGRWPAVTLWSEDIVQADHDNPSSPREVEKKQEGRCHRILRALCPCLCSESYQPVQTSESKNDVRKPKPEEMEMPDLLLTVRHVDLLKSRRDINRKEHHTDEFECDELVLRRGQPFNLVLELSRPFNPETDTLQLELQIGPLPQAAKGTHIVISFVDEFNDTEWQAKIMEKDGTKLKVTVNSLPTAVIGQYQFSVQTRCPAGEFKTEHDPKNDFYLLFNPWCEDDPVFMEEEEHLKEYVLNETGRIYYGTEKQIGVRTWNYGQFDKGVLEACMFLLERSGTPHAGRGDPITVVRVISAMINAQDDRGLLVGNWSGDYSDGTAPTAWTGSVDILTQYHKSKGTPVSFGQCWIFSGVTTTVLRCLGIPGRSVTNFSSAHDTDVSLTTDLYFDENMEPMDSLNTDSVWNFHVWNDCWMARPDLPPGMGGWQAIDATPQETSSGTYCCGPASVNAVKSGLVYLKYDAPFVFAEVNSDKIYWQQGPDGKFNKVYIEKKAVGRFISTKAVGSDEREDITEVYKHPEGSDEERIAVETACRYGTKPNVYDGPEAEDILVEVNTEESVQMGSDACMKILLKNSSSTSRTIRLQGHVAVMYYTGVLKGTIKKEKTEVVLQANEEKTVEWTLKYSDYQDELVDQGALMMTVSGRVNETSQVLAKQHTFRLRTPDLQIRPEGAAVVGREMTAKIIFTNPLPKTLKNVILRLEGPGLQKPKKIAVGDVGKHSTLTRTETFIPAKPGPRKLIASLDCRQLTQVHGAAEVVVGESN
;
A
#
# COMPACT_ATOMS: atom_id res chain seq x y z
N MET A 1 51.64 -39.15 -11.07
CA MET A 1 52.22 -37.84 -11.46
C MET A 1 51.14 -37.02 -12.15
N SER A 2 50.57 -36.04 -11.45
CA SER A 2 50.12 -34.73 -11.95
C SER A 2 49.40 -34.05 -10.78
N SER A 3 50.07 -33.09 -10.14
CA SER A 3 49.62 -32.43 -8.92
C SER A 3 48.68 -31.26 -9.22
N SER A 4 47.61 -31.18 -8.43
CA SER A 4 46.79 -29.99 -8.20
C SER A 4 47.61 -28.88 -7.52
N ARG A 5 47.30 -27.62 -7.85
CA ARG A 5 47.61 -26.46 -7.00
C ARG A 5 46.32 -25.69 -6.77
N HIS A 6 45.89 -25.71 -5.51
CA HIS A 6 44.96 -24.76 -4.92
C HIS A 6 45.66 -23.41 -4.78
N ASN A 7 44.93 -22.32 -5.03
CA ASN A 7 45.27 -21.00 -4.51
C ASN A 7 44.24 -20.61 -3.45
N GLU A 8 44.78 -20.12 -2.35
CA GLU A 8 44.15 -19.87 -1.06
C GLU A 8 43.38 -18.54 -1.06
N VAL A 9 42.19 -18.54 -0.46
CA VAL A 9 41.45 -17.34 -0.07
C VAL A 9 41.62 -17.17 1.44
N GLY A 10 42.09 -16.00 1.86
CA GLY A 10 42.40 -15.65 3.24
C GLY A 10 41.18 -15.66 4.16
N ARG A 11 41.37 -16.26 5.35
CA ARG A 11 40.43 -16.28 6.48
C ARG A 11 40.49 -14.97 7.27
N TRP A 12 39.35 -14.50 7.75
CA TRP A 12 39.23 -13.55 8.87
C TRP A 12 38.38 -14.16 10.01
N PRO A 13 38.58 -13.73 11.27
CA PRO A 13 38.36 -14.58 12.45
C PRO A 13 36.93 -14.57 13.00
N ALA A 14 36.57 -15.71 13.58
CA ALA A 14 35.32 -15.98 14.27
C ALA A 14 35.16 -15.15 15.55
N VAL A 15 33.96 -14.59 15.76
CA VAL A 15 33.55 -13.98 17.03
C VAL A 15 32.79 -15.03 17.85
N THR A 16 33.29 -15.24 19.06
CA THR A 16 32.80 -16.17 20.08
C THR A 16 31.53 -15.66 20.76
N LEU A 17 30.48 -16.49 20.74
CA LEU A 17 29.27 -16.33 21.53
C LEU A 17 29.58 -16.59 23.01
N TRP A 18 29.17 -15.67 23.88
CA TRP A 18 29.14 -15.88 25.33
C TRP A 18 27.70 -16.13 25.78
N SER A 19 27.51 -17.30 26.37
CA SER A 19 26.34 -17.75 27.12
C SER A 19 26.46 -17.34 28.59
N GLU A 20 25.39 -16.80 29.19
CA GLU A 20 25.18 -16.84 30.64
C GLU A 20 23.68 -17.09 30.95
N ASP A 21 23.39 -18.29 31.48
CA ASP A 21 22.27 -18.58 32.39
C ASP A 21 22.62 -17.98 33.78
N ILE A 22 21.76 -17.58 34.72
CA ILE A 22 20.73 -18.26 35.55
C ILE A 22 20.09 -17.10 36.40
N VAL A 23 18.80 -17.05 36.77
CA VAL A 23 18.24 -17.48 38.08
C VAL A 23 16.71 -17.26 38.10
N GLN A 24 16.00 -18.31 38.54
CA GLN A 24 14.58 -18.36 38.91
C GLN A 24 14.25 -17.58 40.19
N ALA A 25 13.04 -17.02 40.27
CA ALA A 25 12.29 -16.93 41.52
C ALA A 25 10.78 -16.99 41.24
N ASP A 26 10.13 -18.05 41.75
CA ASP A 26 8.68 -18.17 41.92
C ASP A 26 8.19 -17.28 43.07
N HIS A 27 6.98 -16.72 42.97
CA HIS A 27 5.93 -16.86 44.00
C HIS A 27 4.59 -16.21 43.56
N ASP A 28 3.58 -17.07 43.51
CA ASP A 28 2.19 -16.94 43.98
C ASP A 28 1.24 -15.81 43.53
N ASN A 29 0.12 -16.30 42.97
CA ASN A 29 -1.17 -15.67 42.69
C ASN A 29 -1.99 -15.47 44.00
N PRO A 30 -3.04 -14.60 44.06
CA PRO A 30 -4.37 -15.08 43.63
C PRO A 30 -5.41 -14.05 43.12
N SER A 31 -6.10 -14.43 42.03
CA SER A 31 -7.56 -14.46 41.79
C SER A 31 -8.50 -13.21 41.70
N SER A 32 -9.23 -13.20 40.55
CA SER A 32 -10.65 -12.82 40.27
C SER A 32 -10.94 -11.47 39.54
N PRO A 33 -12.10 -11.29 38.86
CA PRO A 33 -12.58 -12.04 37.68
C PRO A 33 -13.03 -11.14 36.48
N ARG A 34 -13.07 -11.78 35.29
CA ARG A 34 -13.81 -11.51 34.03
C ARG A 34 -14.59 -10.18 33.84
N GLU A 35 -14.41 -9.56 32.68
CA GLU A 35 -15.53 -9.10 31.84
C GLU A 35 -15.21 -9.17 30.34
N VAL A 36 -16.23 -9.55 29.56
CA VAL A 36 -16.20 -9.93 28.14
C VAL A 36 -16.71 -8.76 27.32
N GLU A 37 -15.86 -8.14 26.49
CA GLU A 37 -16.30 -7.13 25.53
C GLU A 37 -16.75 -7.79 24.21
N LYS A 38 -18.06 -7.71 23.95
CA LYS A 38 -18.67 -7.97 22.64
C LYS A 38 -18.38 -6.78 21.71
N LYS A 39 -17.71 -7.01 20.58
CA LYS A 39 -17.63 -6.06 19.46
C LYS A 39 -18.63 -6.46 18.38
N GLN A 40 -19.51 -5.53 18.04
CA GLN A 40 -20.47 -5.61 16.93
C GLN A 40 -19.90 -4.99 15.67
N GLU A 41 -20.23 -5.64 14.55
CA GLU A 41 -19.82 -5.42 13.17
C GLU A 41 -20.25 -4.07 12.58
N GLY A 42 -19.47 -3.58 11.61
CA GLY A 42 -19.87 -2.54 10.66
C GLY A 42 -19.85 -3.11 9.24
N ARG A 43 -20.87 -2.77 8.44
CA ARG A 43 -20.99 -3.06 7.00
C ARG A 43 -21.44 -1.82 6.24
N CYS A 44 -20.85 -1.59 5.07
CA CYS A 44 -21.52 -0.86 4.01
C CYS A 44 -21.18 -1.45 2.63
N HIS A 45 -22.22 -1.65 1.83
CA HIS A 45 -22.15 -2.19 0.48
C HIS A 45 -23.10 -1.44 -0.47
N ARG A 46 -22.60 -1.25 -1.69
CA ARG A 46 -23.25 -1.32 -3.02
C ARG A 46 -24.20 -0.22 -3.52
N ILE A 47 -23.85 0.27 -4.72
CA ILE A 47 -24.75 0.53 -5.86
C ILE A 47 -24.06 0.00 -7.13
N LEU A 48 -24.76 -0.77 -7.97
CA LEU A 48 -24.81 -0.64 -9.45
C LEU A 48 -25.65 -1.77 -10.07
N ARG A 49 -26.86 -1.44 -10.51
CA ARG A 49 -27.57 -2.04 -11.67
C ARG A 49 -28.72 -1.12 -12.06
N ALA A 50 -28.64 -0.53 -13.24
CA ALA A 50 -29.78 -0.12 -14.04
C ALA A 50 -29.31 -0.01 -15.49
N LEU A 51 -29.94 -0.77 -16.39
CA LEU A 51 -30.45 -0.31 -17.68
C LEU A 51 -31.08 -1.50 -18.41
N CYS A 52 -32.39 -1.44 -18.54
CA CYS A 52 -33.16 -2.24 -19.49
C CYS A 52 -34.38 -1.40 -19.89
N PRO A 53 -34.73 -1.33 -21.17
CA PRO A 53 -36.15 -1.21 -21.51
C PRO A 53 -36.53 -2.13 -22.66
N CYS A 54 -37.65 -2.87 -22.55
CA CYS A 54 -38.89 -2.58 -23.27
C CYS A 54 -39.91 -3.75 -23.31
N LEU A 55 -41.19 -3.33 -23.46
CA LEU A 55 -42.43 -4.05 -23.89
C LEU A 55 -43.24 -4.76 -22.76
N CYS A 56 -44.36 -4.17 -22.30
CA CYS A 56 -45.74 -4.19 -22.87
C CYS A 56 -46.35 -5.62 -22.80
N SER A 57 -47.57 -5.88 -22.33
CA SER A 57 -48.81 -5.10 -22.35
C SER A 57 -49.90 -5.69 -21.43
N GLU A 58 -50.76 -4.79 -20.96
CA GLU A 58 -52.22 -4.87 -20.81
C GLU A 58 -52.94 -5.89 -19.88
N SER A 59 -53.72 -5.23 -19.02
CA SER A 59 -54.80 -5.62 -18.13
C SER A 59 -55.89 -6.53 -18.68
N TYR A 60 -56.39 -7.44 -17.84
CA TYR A 60 -57.81 -7.80 -17.77
C TYR A 60 -58.16 -8.37 -16.39
N GLN A 61 -59.14 -7.76 -15.70
CA GLN A 61 -59.89 -8.40 -14.61
C GLN A 61 -61.20 -8.94 -15.18
N PRO A 62 -61.76 -10.01 -14.61
CA PRO A 62 -63.07 -9.81 -13.99
C PRO A 62 -63.32 -10.58 -12.68
N VAL A 63 -63.94 -9.84 -11.75
CA VAL A 63 -65.17 -10.14 -10.97
C VAL A 63 -65.33 -11.50 -10.28
N GLN A 64 -65.56 -11.39 -8.96
CA GLN A 64 -66.01 -12.43 -8.05
C GLN A 64 -67.44 -12.91 -8.36
N THR A 65 -67.64 -14.23 -8.29
CA THR A 65 -68.94 -14.83 -7.95
C THR A 65 -68.75 -15.89 -6.89
N SER A 66 -69.45 -15.70 -5.78
CA SER A 66 -69.57 -16.59 -4.63
C SER A 66 -70.47 -17.78 -4.95
N GLU A 67 -69.99 -19.01 -4.72
CA GLU A 67 -70.86 -20.15 -4.38
C GLU A 67 -70.19 -21.04 -3.34
N SER A 68 -70.89 -21.21 -2.22
CA SER A 68 -70.61 -22.14 -1.13
C SER A 68 -70.87 -23.58 -1.55
N LYS A 69 -69.96 -24.51 -1.24
CA LYS A 69 -70.27 -25.94 -1.04
C LYS A 69 -69.18 -26.68 -0.27
N ASN A 70 -69.55 -27.03 0.96
CA ASN A 70 -69.23 -28.23 1.74
C ASN A 70 -67.88 -28.93 1.54
N ASP A 71 -67.05 -28.73 2.56
CA ASP A 71 -66.18 -29.67 3.27
C ASP A 71 -66.19 -31.13 2.78
N VAL A 72 -65.15 -31.47 2.02
CA VAL A 72 -64.62 -32.84 1.93
C VAL A 72 -63.12 -32.73 2.19
N ARG A 73 -62.68 -33.13 3.38
CA ARG A 73 -61.26 -33.34 3.70
C ARG A 73 -60.67 -34.33 2.71
N LYS A 74 -59.94 -33.82 1.71
CA LYS A 74 -58.94 -34.61 0.98
C LYS A 74 -57.77 -34.87 1.92
N PRO A 75 -57.19 -36.09 1.96
CA PRO A 75 -55.93 -36.31 2.64
C PRO A 75 -54.89 -35.36 2.02
N LYS A 76 -54.08 -34.72 2.86
CA LYS A 76 -52.82 -34.11 2.40
C LYS A 76 -52.05 -35.19 1.63
N PRO A 77 -51.36 -34.86 0.52
CA PRO A 77 -50.34 -35.77 0.02
C PRO A 77 -49.38 -36.00 1.20
N GLU A 78 -49.19 -37.25 1.59
CA GLU A 78 -48.00 -37.61 2.35
C GLU A 78 -46.83 -37.11 1.49
N GLU A 79 -46.13 -36.07 1.98
CA GLU A 79 -44.77 -35.80 1.53
C GLU A 79 -44.03 -37.11 1.78
N MET A 80 -43.78 -37.87 0.72
CA MET A 80 -42.76 -38.91 0.76
C MET A 80 -41.50 -38.19 1.21
N GLU A 81 -41.12 -38.38 2.48
CA GLU A 81 -39.78 -38.09 2.96
C GLU A 81 -38.83 -38.87 2.05
N MET A 82 -38.33 -38.18 1.02
CA MET A 82 -37.16 -38.62 0.28
C MET A 82 -36.10 -38.88 1.35
N PRO A 83 -35.48 -40.06 1.40
CA PRO A 83 -34.41 -40.29 2.37
C PRO A 83 -33.41 -39.15 2.24
N ASP A 84 -32.98 -38.58 3.36
CA ASP A 84 -31.96 -37.53 3.40
C ASP A 84 -30.73 -38.06 2.65
N LEU A 85 -30.65 -37.77 1.36
CA LEU A 85 -29.53 -38.18 0.52
C LEU A 85 -28.38 -37.25 0.87
N LEU A 86 -27.19 -37.84 1.06
CA LEU A 86 -25.97 -37.09 1.31
C LEU A 86 -25.80 -36.02 0.22
N LEU A 87 -25.70 -34.75 0.65
CA LEU A 87 -25.45 -33.65 -0.26
C LEU A 87 -23.98 -33.70 -0.67
N THR A 88 -23.70 -33.96 -1.95
CA THR A 88 -22.33 -34.00 -2.48
C THR A 88 -22.16 -32.95 -3.58
N VAL A 89 -20.93 -32.53 -3.82
CA VAL A 89 -20.59 -31.62 -4.92
C VAL A 89 -20.20 -32.46 -6.13
N ARG A 90 -20.92 -32.27 -7.24
CA ARG A 90 -20.67 -32.96 -8.51
C ARG A 90 -19.67 -32.19 -9.38
N HIS A 91 -19.76 -30.87 -9.39
CA HIS A 91 -18.89 -30.02 -10.21
C HIS A 91 -18.72 -28.64 -9.58
N VAL A 92 -17.53 -28.07 -9.80
CA VAL A 92 -17.17 -26.69 -9.45
C VAL A 92 -16.79 -25.99 -10.74
N ASP A 93 -17.49 -24.91 -11.06
CA ASP A 93 -17.13 -24.01 -12.15
C ASP A 93 -16.70 -22.66 -11.55
N LEU A 94 -15.40 -22.37 -11.65
CA LEU A 94 -14.80 -21.14 -11.14
C LEU A 94 -14.98 -19.94 -12.08
N LEU A 95 -15.70 -20.09 -13.20
CA LEU A 95 -15.89 -19.04 -14.21
C LEU A 95 -14.54 -18.45 -14.64
N LYS A 96 -13.61 -19.35 -14.97
CA LYS A 96 -12.17 -19.08 -15.08
C LYS A 96 -11.67 -18.73 -16.48
N SER A 97 -12.54 -18.76 -17.49
CA SER A 97 -12.14 -18.38 -18.85
C SER A 97 -11.71 -16.91 -18.89
N ARG A 98 -10.77 -16.56 -19.76
CA ARG A 98 -10.38 -15.16 -20.02
C ARG A 98 -11.57 -14.28 -20.43
N ARG A 99 -12.64 -14.88 -20.97
CA ARG A 99 -13.85 -14.16 -21.38
C ARG A 99 -14.88 -14.00 -20.26
N ASP A 100 -14.73 -14.78 -19.18
CA ASP A 100 -15.66 -14.77 -18.05
C ASP A 100 -15.48 -13.52 -17.19
N ILE A 101 -16.51 -13.25 -16.38
CA ILE A 101 -16.61 -12.00 -15.63
C ILE A 101 -15.49 -11.84 -14.59
N ASN A 102 -15.06 -12.94 -13.95
CA ASN A 102 -14.05 -12.88 -12.90
C ASN A 102 -12.73 -12.30 -13.43
N ARG A 103 -12.21 -12.82 -14.55
CA ARG A 103 -10.91 -12.35 -15.05
C ARG A 103 -10.98 -10.93 -15.62
N LYS A 104 -12.11 -10.56 -16.24
CA LYS A 104 -12.33 -9.20 -16.74
C LYS A 104 -12.45 -8.17 -15.62
N GLU A 105 -13.27 -8.43 -14.60
CA GLU A 105 -13.45 -7.48 -13.49
C GLU A 105 -12.21 -7.38 -12.60
N HIS A 106 -11.40 -8.44 -12.51
CA HIS A 106 -10.14 -8.42 -11.77
C HIS A 106 -8.95 -7.92 -12.60
N HIS A 107 -9.13 -7.55 -13.87
CA HIS A 107 -8.04 -7.11 -14.76
C HIS A 107 -6.91 -8.16 -14.83
N THR A 108 -7.30 -9.40 -15.10
CA THR A 108 -6.42 -10.58 -15.21
C THR A 108 -6.75 -11.43 -16.44
N ASP A 109 -7.56 -10.94 -17.38
CA ASP A 109 -7.97 -11.64 -18.59
C ASP A 109 -6.85 -11.81 -19.63
N GLU A 110 -5.81 -10.99 -19.57
CA GLU A 110 -4.64 -11.10 -20.46
C GLU A 110 -3.70 -12.27 -20.09
N PHE A 111 -3.62 -12.69 -18.80
CA PHE A 111 -2.71 -13.77 -18.37
C PHE A 111 -2.85 -15.04 -19.21
N GLU A 112 -1.75 -15.56 -19.72
CA GLU A 112 -1.76 -16.70 -20.63
C GLU A 112 -1.77 -18.07 -19.94
N CYS A 113 -2.63 -18.24 -18.93
CA CYS A 113 -2.80 -19.48 -18.16
C CYS A 113 -4.27 -19.96 -18.14
N ASP A 114 -4.46 -21.24 -17.80
CA ASP A 114 -5.76 -21.92 -17.74
C ASP A 114 -6.41 -21.83 -16.35
N GLU A 115 -5.59 -21.58 -15.33
CA GLU A 115 -5.99 -21.34 -13.94
C GLU A 115 -6.75 -20.01 -13.83
N LEU A 116 -7.65 -19.92 -12.84
CA LEU A 116 -8.26 -18.66 -12.49
C LEU A 116 -7.20 -17.75 -11.84
N VAL A 117 -7.13 -16.49 -12.26
CA VAL A 117 -6.26 -15.48 -11.66
C VAL A 117 -7.14 -14.35 -11.12
N LEU A 118 -7.00 -14.06 -9.83
CA LEU A 118 -7.78 -13.06 -9.12
C LEU A 118 -6.86 -12.06 -8.43
N ARG A 119 -7.45 -10.96 -7.99
CA ARG A 119 -6.82 -9.96 -7.12
C ARG A 119 -7.56 -9.90 -5.80
N ARG A 120 -6.81 -9.82 -4.70
CA ARG A 120 -7.33 -9.80 -3.33
C ARG A 120 -8.21 -8.57 -3.04
N GLY A 121 -9.02 -8.60 -1.99
CA GLY A 121 -9.92 -7.50 -1.64
C GLY A 121 -11.10 -7.27 -2.59
N GLN A 122 -11.21 -8.07 -3.67
CA GLN A 122 -12.30 -7.97 -4.64
C GLN A 122 -13.12 -9.28 -4.68
N PRO A 123 -14.47 -9.20 -4.72
CA PRO A 123 -15.32 -10.38 -4.81
C PRO A 123 -15.26 -11.08 -6.18
N PHE A 124 -15.33 -12.40 -6.19
CA PHE A 124 -15.40 -13.23 -7.40
C PHE A 124 -16.55 -14.25 -7.32
N ASN A 125 -16.94 -14.81 -8.46
CA ASN A 125 -18.10 -15.71 -8.55
C ASN A 125 -17.70 -17.14 -8.91
N LEU A 126 -18.46 -18.12 -8.44
CA LEU A 126 -18.34 -19.51 -8.84
C LEU A 126 -19.72 -20.18 -8.87
N VAL A 127 -19.82 -21.30 -9.60
CA VAL A 127 -21.04 -22.12 -9.66
C VAL A 127 -20.73 -23.51 -9.08
N LEU A 128 -21.48 -23.91 -8.07
CA LEU A 128 -21.44 -25.26 -7.52
C LEU A 128 -22.61 -26.06 -8.07
N GLU A 129 -22.34 -27.23 -8.64
CA GLU A 129 -23.37 -28.21 -8.98
C GLU A 129 -23.41 -29.31 -7.92
N LEU A 130 -24.56 -29.49 -7.28
CA LEU A 130 -24.77 -30.41 -6.17
C LEU A 130 -25.50 -31.70 -6.61
N SER A 131 -25.50 -32.72 -5.75
CA SER A 131 -26.21 -33.98 -6.00
C SER A 131 -27.73 -33.85 -5.98
N ARG A 132 -28.24 -32.88 -5.22
CA ARG A 132 -29.65 -32.51 -5.06
C ARG A 132 -29.77 -31.00 -4.75
N PRO A 133 -30.96 -30.40 -4.84
CA PRO A 133 -31.17 -29.01 -4.42
C PRO A 133 -30.73 -28.76 -2.97
N PHE A 134 -30.14 -27.59 -2.75
CA PHE A 134 -29.66 -27.16 -1.43
C PHE A 134 -30.81 -26.68 -0.54
N ASN A 135 -30.96 -27.31 0.63
CA ASN A 135 -31.92 -26.91 1.65
C ASN A 135 -31.20 -26.11 2.76
N PRO A 136 -31.44 -24.79 2.88
CA PRO A 136 -30.77 -23.97 3.89
C PRO A 136 -31.16 -24.31 5.34
N GLU A 137 -32.24 -25.07 5.57
CA GLU A 137 -32.68 -25.46 6.92
C GLU A 137 -31.91 -26.69 7.44
N THR A 138 -31.45 -27.57 6.56
CA THR A 138 -30.82 -28.84 6.92
C THR A 138 -29.37 -28.96 6.46
N ASP A 139 -28.99 -28.24 5.41
CA ASP A 139 -27.69 -28.36 4.77
C ASP A 139 -26.80 -27.17 5.12
N THR A 140 -25.51 -27.44 5.33
CA THR A 140 -24.47 -26.41 5.42
C THR A 140 -23.41 -26.63 4.36
N LEU A 141 -22.85 -25.51 3.90
CA LEU A 141 -21.77 -25.44 2.92
C LEU A 141 -20.60 -24.66 3.52
N GLN A 142 -19.39 -25.10 3.24
CA GLN A 142 -18.16 -24.38 3.54
C GLN A 142 -17.22 -24.49 2.34
N LEU A 143 -16.53 -23.40 2.03
CA LEU A 143 -15.41 -23.44 1.09
C LEU A 143 -14.12 -23.46 1.89
N GLU A 144 -13.10 -24.16 1.39
CA GLU A 144 -11.82 -24.26 2.07
C GLU A 144 -10.69 -23.94 1.11
N LEU A 145 -9.85 -22.99 1.51
CA LEU A 145 -8.66 -22.57 0.80
C LEU A 145 -7.40 -22.95 1.59
N GLN A 146 -6.42 -23.50 0.91
CA GLN A 146 -5.12 -23.84 1.50
C GLN A 146 -3.98 -23.34 0.62
N ILE A 147 -2.93 -22.81 1.25
CA ILE A 147 -1.74 -22.33 0.56
C ILE A 147 -0.48 -22.73 1.34
N GLY A 148 0.55 -23.14 0.60
CA GLY A 148 1.83 -23.57 1.14
C GLY A 148 1.83 -24.99 1.71
N PRO A 149 3.00 -25.49 2.12
CA PRO A 149 3.19 -26.90 2.49
C PRO A 149 2.59 -27.26 3.86
N LEU A 150 2.42 -26.28 4.75
CA LEU A 150 1.85 -26.45 6.08
C LEU A 150 0.80 -25.36 6.38
N PRO A 151 -0.41 -25.46 5.79
CA PRO A 151 -1.50 -24.52 5.99
C PRO A 151 -1.90 -24.40 7.47
N GLN A 152 -2.06 -23.17 7.98
CA GLN A 152 -2.47 -22.89 9.36
C GLN A 152 -3.44 -21.72 9.41
N ALA A 153 -4.55 -21.89 10.14
CA ALA A 153 -5.57 -20.86 10.27
C ALA A 153 -5.02 -19.57 10.91
N ALA A 154 -4.23 -19.68 11.97
CA ALA A 154 -3.62 -18.54 12.67
C ALA A 154 -2.64 -17.72 11.80
N LYS A 155 -2.18 -18.29 10.67
CA LYS A 155 -1.26 -17.63 9.73
C LYS A 155 -1.94 -17.17 8.44
N GLY A 156 -3.26 -17.33 8.34
CA GLY A 156 -4.01 -16.99 7.13
C GLY A 156 -3.72 -17.89 5.91
N THR A 157 -3.08 -19.06 6.12
CA THR A 157 -2.72 -19.99 5.05
C THR A 157 -3.66 -21.19 4.94
N HIS A 158 -4.55 -21.37 5.92
CA HIS A 158 -5.70 -22.28 5.86
C HIS A 158 -6.96 -21.49 6.19
N ILE A 159 -7.86 -21.35 5.22
CA ILE A 159 -9.02 -20.47 5.31
C ILE A 159 -10.27 -21.33 5.13
N VAL A 160 -11.16 -21.29 6.11
CA VAL A 160 -12.49 -21.93 6.03
C VAL A 160 -13.52 -20.81 5.88
N ILE A 161 -14.18 -20.78 4.74
CA ILE A 161 -15.11 -19.73 4.34
C ILE A 161 -16.54 -20.20 4.64
N SER A 162 -17.20 -19.45 5.51
CA SER A 162 -18.61 -19.68 5.84
C SER A 162 -19.53 -18.88 4.94
N PHE A 163 -20.75 -19.38 4.76
CA PHE A 163 -21.79 -18.71 3.99
C PHE A 163 -22.59 -17.75 4.88
N VAL A 164 -22.82 -16.54 4.36
CA VAL A 164 -23.45 -15.42 5.06
C VAL A 164 -24.49 -14.74 4.17
N ASP A 165 -25.49 -14.11 4.80
CA ASP A 165 -26.49 -13.33 4.07
C ASP A 165 -25.94 -11.97 3.62
N GLU A 166 -25.21 -11.33 4.53
CA GLU A 166 -24.42 -10.09 4.39
C GLU A 166 -22.94 -10.35 4.10
N PHE A 167 -22.15 -9.52 3.40
CA PHE A 167 -20.67 -9.59 3.44
C PHE A 167 -20.09 -8.55 4.39
N ASN A 168 -19.15 -8.94 5.26
CA ASN A 168 -18.40 -8.04 6.14
C ASN A 168 -17.00 -7.91 5.55
N ASP A 169 -16.40 -6.73 5.69
CA ASP A 169 -15.15 -6.41 5.02
C ASP A 169 -13.93 -6.88 5.85
N THR A 170 -14.16 -7.70 6.87
CA THR A 170 -13.16 -8.12 7.86
C THR A 170 -12.76 -9.59 7.75
N GLU A 171 -13.50 -10.41 7.00
CA GLU A 171 -13.23 -11.85 6.88
C GLU A 171 -13.47 -12.36 5.45
N TRP A 172 -12.88 -13.53 5.13
CA TRP A 172 -13.26 -14.29 3.94
C TRP A 172 -14.67 -14.85 4.10
N GLN A 173 -15.56 -14.52 3.18
CA GLN A 173 -16.97 -14.88 3.28
C GLN A 173 -17.55 -15.28 1.93
N ALA A 174 -18.54 -16.18 1.94
CA ALA A 174 -19.26 -16.60 0.74
C ALA A 174 -20.75 -16.26 0.85
N LYS A 175 -21.40 -15.98 -0.27
CA LYS A 175 -22.85 -15.71 -0.32
C LYS A 175 -23.48 -16.44 -1.48
N ILE A 176 -24.60 -17.12 -1.23
CA ILE A 176 -25.44 -17.70 -2.28
C ILE A 176 -26.24 -16.56 -2.92
N MET A 177 -26.00 -16.32 -4.21
CA MET A 177 -26.68 -15.28 -4.98
C MET A 177 -27.94 -15.81 -5.67
N GLU A 178 -27.85 -17.00 -6.26
CA GLU A 178 -28.93 -17.61 -7.02
C GLU A 178 -28.96 -19.13 -6.72
N LYS A 179 -30.16 -19.70 -6.64
CA LYS A 179 -30.41 -21.14 -6.50
C LYS A 179 -31.25 -21.59 -7.70
N ASP A 180 -30.72 -22.50 -8.52
CA ASP A 180 -31.43 -23.06 -9.68
C ASP A 180 -31.30 -24.58 -9.68
N GLY A 181 -32.33 -25.27 -9.17
CA GLY A 181 -32.32 -26.72 -9.00
C GLY A 181 -31.14 -27.19 -8.15
N THR A 182 -30.19 -27.91 -8.77
CA THR A 182 -28.97 -28.40 -8.14
C THR A 182 -27.79 -27.43 -8.23
N LYS A 183 -27.93 -26.30 -8.92
CA LYS A 183 -26.85 -25.32 -9.12
C LYS A 183 -26.98 -24.15 -8.15
N LEU A 184 -25.86 -23.79 -7.55
CA LEU A 184 -25.71 -22.61 -6.70
C LEU A 184 -24.72 -21.64 -7.33
N LYS A 185 -25.15 -20.41 -7.56
CA LYS A 185 -24.24 -19.32 -7.89
C LYS A 185 -23.79 -18.65 -6.60
N VAL A 186 -22.49 -18.66 -6.36
CA VAL A 186 -21.86 -18.19 -5.14
C VAL A 186 -20.93 -17.03 -5.47
N THR A 187 -20.98 -15.98 -4.66
CA THR A 187 -19.95 -14.94 -4.65
C THR A 187 -19.07 -15.14 -3.43
N VAL A 188 -17.76 -14.98 -3.56
CA VAL A 188 -16.78 -15.08 -2.48
C VAL A 188 -16.05 -13.75 -2.35
N ASN A 189 -15.96 -13.22 -1.14
CA ASN A 189 -15.18 -12.02 -0.83
C ASN A 189 -13.82 -12.42 -0.25
N SER A 190 -12.76 -11.78 -0.73
CA SER A 190 -11.39 -11.97 -0.25
C SER A 190 -10.94 -10.77 0.57
N LEU A 191 -10.00 -10.98 1.51
CA LEU A 191 -9.42 -9.88 2.28
C LEU A 191 -8.41 -9.08 1.44
N PRO A 192 -8.34 -7.74 1.58
CA PRO A 192 -7.31 -6.92 0.93
C PRO A 192 -5.90 -7.20 1.46
N THR A 193 -5.78 -7.91 2.59
CA THR A 193 -4.50 -8.35 3.19
C THR A 193 -4.21 -9.82 2.96
N ALA A 194 -5.02 -10.52 2.16
CA ALA A 194 -4.82 -11.94 1.89
C ALA A 194 -3.43 -12.22 1.31
N VAL A 195 -2.89 -13.38 1.66
CA VAL A 195 -1.63 -13.89 1.15
C VAL A 195 -1.74 -14.06 -0.37
N ILE A 196 -0.74 -13.59 -1.12
CA ILE A 196 -0.69 -13.84 -2.57
C ILE A 196 -0.07 -15.22 -2.85
N GLY A 197 -0.50 -15.85 -3.95
CA GLY A 197 0.01 -17.14 -4.39
C GLY A 197 -1.07 -18.06 -4.94
N GLN A 198 -0.72 -19.34 -5.11
CA GLN A 198 -1.64 -20.37 -5.59
C GLN A 198 -2.39 -21.01 -4.41
N TYR A 199 -3.71 -20.96 -4.47
CA TYR A 199 -4.58 -21.58 -3.49
C TYR A 199 -5.17 -22.89 -4.01
N GLN A 200 -5.12 -23.90 -3.16
CA GLN A 200 -5.90 -25.12 -3.31
C GLN A 200 -7.33 -24.87 -2.86
N PHE A 201 -8.31 -25.29 -3.67
CA PHE A 201 -9.73 -25.10 -3.41
C PHE A 201 -10.44 -26.43 -3.16
N SER A 202 -11.25 -26.49 -2.10
CA SER A 202 -12.17 -27.60 -1.85
C SER A 202 -13.49 -27.13 -1.24
N VAL A 203 -14.52 -27.97 -1.33
CA VAL A 203 -15.85 -27.69 -0.79
C VAL A 203 -16.23 -28.78 0.20
N GLN A 204 -16.73 -28.36 1.36
CA GLN A 204 -17.30 -29.25 2.37
C GLN A 204 -18.81 -29.00 2.48
N THR A 205 -19.55 -30.09 2.57
CA THR A 205 -20.99 -30.10 2.83
C THR A 205 -21.29 -30.91 4.09
N ARG A 206 -22.33 -30.52 4.81
CA ARG A 206 -22.86 -31.29 5.94
C ARG A 206 -24.39 -31.25 5.87
N CYS A 207 -25.00 -32.39 6.09
CA CYS A 207 -26.46 -32.56 6.16
C CYS A 207 -26.80 -33.66 7.18
N PRO A 208 -28.07 -33.95 7.50
CA PRO A 208 -28.44 -35.01 8.43
C PRO A 208 -27.89 -36.40 8.07
N ALA A 209 -27.69 -36.65 6.77
CA ALA A 209 -27.14 -37.89 6.24
C ALA A 209 -25.62 -38.06 6.46
N GLY A 210 -24.90 -37.00 6.84
CA GLY A 210 -23.46 -37.01 7.07
C GLY A 210 -22.72 -35.82 6.47
N GLU A 211 -21.39 -35.94 6.45
CA GLU A 211 -20.46 -34.95 5.90
C GLU A 211 -19.84 -35.46 4.60
N PHE A 212 -19.57 -34.53 3.67
CA PHE A 212 -18.83 -34.80 2.46
C PHE A 212 -17.82 -33.67 2.22
N LYS A 213 -16.63 -34.02 1.73
CA LYS A 213 -15.60 -33.07 1.30
C LYS A 213 -15.10 -33.49 -0.07
N THR A 214 -14.97 -32.54 -0.99
CA THR A 214 -14.37 -32.82 -2.30
C THR A 214 -12.92 -33.22 -2.14
N GLU A 215 -12.47 -34.22 -2.90
CA GLU A 215 -11.04 -34.46 -3.08
C GLU A 215 -10.38 -33.25 -3.76
N HIS A 216 -9.08 -33.05 -3.51
CA HIS A 216 -8.34 -31.98 -4.16
C HIS A 216 -8.24 -32.25 -5.67
N ASP A 217 -8.78 -31.32 -6.45
CA ASP A 217 -8.63 -31.29 -7.91
C ASP A 217 -7.79 -30.05 -8.28
N PRO A 218 -6.55 -30.21 -8.79
CA PRO A 218 -5.70 -29.10 -9.22
C PRO A 218 -6.34 -28.18 -10.27
N LYS A 219 -7.37 -28.64 -11.00
CA LYS A 219 -8.11 -27.79 -11.95
C LYS A 219 -8.90 -26.67 -11.27
N ASN A 220 -9.14 -26.80 -9.96
CA ASN A 220 -9.83 -25.81 -9.14
C ASN A 220 -8.85 -24.90 -8.38
N ASP A 221 -7.54 -25.09 -8.56
CA ASP A 221 -6.56 -24.18 -7.99
C ASP A 221 -6.61 -22.84 -8.73
N PHE A 222 -6.34 -21.77 -7.99
CA PHE A 222 -6.37 -20.42 -8.53
C PHE A 222 -5.26 -19.56 -7.92
N TYR A 223 -4.85 -18.53 -8.65
CA TYR A 223 -3.89 -17.54 -8.19
C TYR A 223 -4.61 -16.34 -7.59
N LEU A 224 -4.12 -15.87 -6.45
CA LEU A 224 -4.52 -14.60 -5.86
C LEU A 224 -3.33 -13.64 -5.86
N LEU A 225 -3.53 -12.45 -6.43
CA LEU A 225 -2.52 -11.41 -6.61
C LEU A 225 -2.82 -10.17 -5.77
N PHE A 226 -1.87 -9.24 -5.70
CA PHE A 226 -2.09 -7.89 -5.17
C PHE A 226 -3.12 -7.13 -6.01
N ASN A 227 -3.85 -6.21 -5.37
CA ASN A 227 -4.93 -5.48 -6.00
C ASN A 227 -4.76 -3.96 -5.93
N PRO A 228 -4.14 -3.34 -6.94
CA PRO A 228 -3.94 -1.90 -6.95
C PRO A 228 -5.23 -1.11 -7.28
N TRP A 229 -6.34 -1.78 -7.61
CA TRP A 229 -7.68 -1.19 -7.74
C TRP A 229 -8.49 -1.20 -6.44
N CYS A 230 -8.04 -1.92 -5.41
CA CYS A 230 -8.74 -2.02 -4.13
C CYS A 230 -8.20 -0.97 -3.16
N GLU A 231 -9.02 0.01 -2.76
CA GLU A 231 -8.64 1.11 -1.86
C GLU A 231 -7.99 0.63 -0.55
N ASP A 232 -8.45 -0.50 -0.01
CA ASP A 232 -7.93 -1.08 1.23
C ASP A 232 -6.66 -1.93 1.05
N ASP A 233 -6.21 -2.15 -0.19
CA ASP A 233 -4.96 -2.85 -0.45
C ASP A 233 -3.78 -1.87 -0.27
N PRO A 234 -2.71 -2.23 0.47
CA PRO A 234 -1.51 -1.42 0.57
C PRO A 234 -0.88 -0.99 -0.76
N VAL A 235 -1.15 -1.66 -1.89
CA VAL A 235 -0.66 -1.25 -3.22
C VAL A 235 -1.65 -0.40 -4.04
N PHE A 236 -2.73 0.07 -3.42
CA PHE A 236 -3.75 0.89 -4.07
C PHE A 236 -3.18 2.12 -4.77
N MET A 237 -3.61 2.35 -6.01
CA MET A 237 -3.25 3.53 -6.80
C MET A 237 -4.53 4.11 -7.44
N GLU A 238 -4.82 5.38 -7.13
CA GLU A 238 -6.09 6.03 -7.50
C GLU A 238 -6.24 6.26 -9.02
N GLU A 239 -5.15 6.65 -9.69
CA GLU A 239 -5.19 7.09 -11.09
C GLU A 239 -5.24 5.90 -12.07
N GLU A 240 -6.34 5.79 -12.83
CA GLU A 240 -6.57 4.67 -13.77
C GLU A 240 -5.51 4.60 -14.88
N GLU A 241 -5.06 5.76 -15.40
CA GLU A 241 -4.00 5.80 -16.42
C GLU A 241 -2.65 5.31 -15.87
N HIS A 242 -2.39 5.52 -14.57
CA HIS A 242 -1.22 4.99 -13.91
C HIS A 242 -1.32 3.47 -13.74
N LEU A 243 -2.51 2.93 -13.43
CA LEU A 243 -2.72 1.48 -13.37
C LEU A 243 -2.51 0.82 -14.75
N LYS A 244 -2.97 1.47 -15.82
CA LYS A 244 -2.71 1.03 -17.20
C LYS A 244 -1.21 0.98 -17.48
N GLU A 245 -0.45 2.01 -17.10
CA GLU A 245 0.99 2.06 -17.37
C GLU A 245 1.83 1.15 -16.46
N TYR A 246 1.57 1.16 -15.16
CA TYR A 246 2.46 0.56 -14.15
C TYR A 246 2.08 -0.85 -13.74
N VAL A 247 0.94 -1.38 -14.22
CA VAL A 247 0.50 -2.76 -13.96
C VAL A 247 0.19 -3.49 -15.27
N LEU A 248 -0.61 -2.89 -16.16
CA LEU A 248 -1.13 -3.57 -17.34
C LEU A 248 -0.24 -3.46 -18.58
N ASN A 249 0.56 -2.40 -18.74
CA ASN A 249 1.40 -2.23 -19.92
C ASN A 249 2.55 -3.26 -19.89
N GLU A 250 2.66 -4.06 -20.96
CA GLU A 250 3.66 -5.12 -21.08
C GLU A 250 4.95 -4.66 -21.78
N THR A 251 5.01 -3.39 -22.20
CA THR A 251 6.20 -2.82 -22.84
C THR A 251 6.65 -1.55 -22.15
N GLY A 252 7.97 -1.33 -22.12
CA GLY A 252 8.57 -0.20 -21.43
C GLY A 252 9.73 0.42 -22.20
N ARG A 253 10.24 1.53 -21.64
CA ARG A 253 11.43 2.25 -22.10
C ARG A 253 12.43 2.31 -20.95
N ILE A 254 13.65 1.83 -21.21
CA ILE A 254 14.78 1.94 -20.28
C ILE A 254 15.81 2.88 -20.88
N TYR A 255 16.19 3.89 -20.13
CA TYR A 255 17.12 4.92 -20.57
C TYR A 255 18.56 4.54 -20.20
N TYR A 256 19.52 4.95 -21.02
CA TYR A 256 20.95 4.66 -20.82
C TYR A 256 21.81 5.74 -21.48
N GLY A 257 23.14 5.61 -21.38
CA GLY A 257 24.09 6.53 -22.00
C GLY A 257 24.64 7.53 -21.00
N THR A 258 24.54 8.81 -21.30
CA THR A 258 25.03 9.88 -20.40
C THR A 258 23.98 10.98 -20.27
N GLU A 259 24.11 11.84 -19.26
CA GLU A 259 23.22 12.99 -19.07
C GLU A 259 23.11 13.93 -20.30
N LYS A 260 24.12 13.96 -21.18
CA LYS A 260 24.15 14.79 -22.39
C LYS A 260 23.66 14.05 -23.64
N GLN A 261 23.66 12.72 -23.60
CA GLN A 261 23.34 11.84 -24.72
C GLN A 261 22.54 10.65 -24.18
N ILE A 262 21.26 10.91 -23.89
CA ILE A 262 20.34 9.91 -23.36
C ILE A 262 19.88 9.02 -24.51
N GLY A 263 20.27 7.75 -24.45
CA GLY A 263 19.76 6.67 -25.28
C GLY A 263 18.53 6.04 -24.65
N VAL A 264 17.75 5.33 -25.47
CA VAL A 264 16.56 4.59 -25.04
C VAL A 264 16.54 3.20 -25.63
N ARG A 265 16.12 2.22 -24.83
CA ARG A 265 15.88 0.83 -25.24
C ARG A 265 14.43 0.47 -24.93
N THR A 266 13.73 -0.09 -25.91
CA THR A 266 12.43 -0.73 -25.67
C THR A 266 12.64 -2.07 -24.98
N TRP A 267 11.81 -2.36 -23.99
CA TRP A 267 11.85 -3.62 -23.25
C TRP A 267 10.49 -4.29 -23.26
N ASN A 268 10.45 -5.60 -23.56
CA ASN A 268 9.24 -6.41 -23.41
C ASN A 268 9.20 -6.98 -21.98
N TYR A 269 8.35 -6.44 -21.12
CA TYR A 269 8.10 -7.00 -19.79
C TYR A 269 7.34 -8.32 -19.90
N GLY A 270 6.28 -8.38 -20.71
CA GLY A 270 5.50 -9.58 -21.01
C GLY A 270 4.99 -10.31 -19.77
N GLN A 271 4.51 -9.58 -18.75
CA GLN A 271 4.07 -10.18 -17.49
C GLN A 271 2.87 -11.13 -17.64
N PHE A 272 2.12 -11.04 -18.73
CA PHE A 272 0.98 -11.91 -19.00
C PHE A 272 1.33 -13.10 -19.90
N ASP A 273 2.53 -13.13 -20.52
CA ASP A 273 2.96 -14.21 -21.39
C ASP A 273 2.98 -15.57 -20.67
N LYS A 274 2.75 -16.63 -21.45
CA LYS A 274 2.64 -17.99 -20.94
C LYS A 274 3.89 -18.43 -20.16
N GLY A 275 3.70 -18.90 -18.93
CA GLY A 275 4.76 -19.41 -18.07
C GLY A 275 5.43 -18.35 -17.19
N VAL A 276 5.10 -17.06 -17.37
CA VAL A 276 5.69 -15.96 -16.58
C VAL A 276 5.12 -15.92 -15.17
N LEU A 277 3.79 -16.05 -15.01
CA LEU A 277 3.15 -16.09 -13.70
C LEU A 277 3.69 -17.26 -12.86
N GLU A 278 3.81 -18.44 -13.46
CA GLU A 278 4.36 -19.63 -12.82
C GLU A 278 5.83 -19.43 -12.44
N ALA A 279 6.62 -18.77 -13.29
CA ALA A 279 8.00 -18.41 -12.98
C ALA A 279 8.11 -17.42 -11.80
N CYS A 280 7.23 -16.42 -11.73
CA CYS A 280 7.18 -15.47 -10.62
C CYS A 280 6.79 -16.16 -9.31
N MET A 281 5.80 -17.05 -9.34
CA MET A 281 5.41 -17.85 -8.17
C MET A 281 6.53 -18.80 -7.74
N PHE A 282 7.19 -19.46 -8.71
CA PHE A 282 8.35 -20.31 -8.45
C PHE A 282 9.52 -19.54 -7.82
N LEU A 283 9.76 -18.30 -8.24
CA LEU A 283 10.77 -17.41 -7.65
C LEU A 283 10.47 -17.13 -6.17
N LEU A 284 9.20 -16.88 -5.80
CA LEU A 284 8.78 -16.72 -4.41
C LEU A 284 8.85 -18.03 -3.59
N GLU A 285 8.62 -19.19 -4.22
CA GLU A 285 8.82 -20.47 -3.54
C GLU A 285 10.30 -20.76 -3.28
N ARG A 286 11.15 -20.40 -4.25
CA ARG A 286 12.60 -20.59 -4.18
C ARG A 286 13.26 -19.74 -3.09
N SER A 287 12.71 -18.58 -2.77
CA SER A 287 13.24 -17.72 -1.70
C SER A 287 13.12 -18.33 -0.30
N GLY A 288 12.31 -19.39 -0.14
CA GLY A 288 12.02 -19.96 1.18
C GLY A 288 11.20 -19.04 2.09
N THR A 289 10.71 -17.91 1.59
CA THR A 289 9.88 -16.98 2.36
C THR A 289 8.58 -17.67 2.77
N PRO A 290 8.25 -17.72 4.07
CA PRO A 290 7.01 -18.32 4.54
C PRO A 290 5.79 -17.69 3.86
N HIS A 291 4.84 -18.50 3.40
CA HIS A 291 3.62 -18.03 2.74
C HIS A 291 2.87 -16.95 3.53
N ALA A 292 2.85 -17.07 4.87
CA ALA A 292 2.23 -16.09 5.76
C ALA A 292 2.75 -14.65 5.57
N GLY A 293 4.01 -14.48 5.18
CA GLY A 293 4.62 -13.16 4.93
C GLY A 293 4.32 -12.60 3.54
N ARG A 294 3.77 -13.41 2.61
CA ARG A 294 3.53 -12.99 1.23
C ARG A 294 2.27 -12.12 1.06
N GLY A 295 1.53 -11.86 2.14
CA GLY A 295 0.46 -10.85 2.14
C GLY A 295 0.96 -9.41 2.27
N ASP A 296 2.21 -9.20 2.67
CA ASP A 296 2.80 -7.88 2.86
C ASP A 296 3.66 -7.49 1.64
N PRO A 297 3.31 -6.42 0.89
CA PRO A 297 4.11 -6.02 -0.27
C PRO A 297 5.53 -5.60 0.11
N ILE A 298 5.77 -5.06 1.31
CA ILE A 298 7.12 -4.67 1.77
C ILE A 298 8.02 -5.90 1.82
N THR A 299 7.54 -6.97 2.47
CA THR A 299 8.23 -8.26 2.53
C THR A 299 8.44 -8.84 1.12
N VAL A 300 7.40 -8.82 0.27
CA VAL A 300 7.49 -9.40 -1.08
C VAL A 300 8.49 -8.66 -1.96
N VAL A 301 8.49 -7.32 -2.01
CA VAL A 301 9.45 -6.60 -2.87
C VAL A 301 10.89 -6.71 -2.38
N ARG A 302 11.11 -6.81 -1.07
CA ARG A 302 12.44 -7.09 -0.53
C ARG A 302 12.94 -8.47 -0.97
N VAL A 303 12.08 -9.49 -0.92
CA VAL A 303 12.40 -10.82 -1.45
C VAL A 303 12.69 -10.80 -2.95
N ILE A 304 11.90 -10.05 -3.73
CA ILE A 304 12.14 -9.90 -5.17
C ILE A 304 13.52 -9.29 -5.42
N SER A 305 13.90 -8.22 -4.71
CA SER A 305 15.21 -7.58 -4.91
C SER A 305 16.39 -8.53 -4.66
N ALA A 306 16.27 -9.45 -3.69
CA ALA A 306 17.25 -10.49 -3.41
C ALA A 306 17.25 -11.60 -4.49
N MET A 307 16.07 -12.13 -4.80
CA MET A 307 15.93 -13.32 -5.65
C MET A 307 16.17 -13.08 -7.14
N ILE A 308 16.20 -11.82 -7.58
CA ILE A 308 16.47 -11.49 -8.98
C ILE A 308 17.96 -11.65 -9.32
N ASN A 309 18.86 -11.47 -8.35
CA ASN A 309 20.28 -11.72 -8.55
C ASN A 309 20.71 -13.08 -7.98
N ALA A 310 21.79 -13.65 -8.52
CA ALA A 310 22.20 -15.01 -8.21
C ALA A 310 23.23 -15.15 -7.07
N GLN A 311 23.69 -14.06 -6.45
CA GLN A 311 24.90 -14.07 -5.61
C GLN A 311 24.77 -14.96 -4.36
N ASP A 312 23.63 -14.89 -3.66
CA ASP A 312 23.44 -15.61 -2.40
C ASP A 312 22.58 -16.86 -2.57
N ASP A 313 21.37 -16.67 -3.11
CA ASP A 313 20.30 -17.68 -3.06
C ASP A 313 20.16 -18.51 -4.33
N ARG A 314 21.14 -18.44 -5.26
CA ARG A 314 21.00 -18.94 -6.63
C ARG A 314 19.71 -18.42 -7.29
N GLY A 315 19.47 -17.13 -7.12
CA GLY A 315 18.37 -16.41 -7.73
C GLY A 315 18.45 -16.39 -9.26
N LEU A 316 17.65 -15.51 -9.85
CA LEU A 316 17.28 -15.59 -11.26
C LEU A 316 18.47 -15.43 -12.21
N LEU A 317 19.29 -14.39 -12.02
CA LEU A 317 20.20 -13.90 -13.05
C LEU A 317 21.62 -13.67 -12.52
N VAL A 318 22.62 -14.12 -13.28
CA VAL A 318 24.04 -13.95 -12.98
C VAL A 318 24.54 -12.63 -13.59
N GLY A 319 25.14 -11.76 -12.76
CA GLY A 319 25.74 -10.51 -13.23
C GLY A 319 27.12 -10.72 -13.86
N ASN A 320 27.40 -10.04 -14.98
CA ASN A 320 28.74 -10.08 -15.61
C ASN A 320 29.08 -8.75 -16.34
N TRP A 321 30.22 -8.16 -15.99
CA TRP A 321 30.77 -6.91 -16.55
C TRP A 321 32.16 -7.08 -17.19
N SER A 322 32.66 -8.31 -17.30
CA SER A 322 34.02 -8.60 -17.80
C SER A 322 34.24 -8.31 -19.29
N GLY A 323 33.15 -8.27 -20.07
CA GLY A 323 33.19 -8.19 -21.54
C GLY A 323 33.31 -9.55 -22.24
N ASP A 324 33.55 -10.63 -21.49
CA ASP A 324 33.45 -12.01 -21.99
C ASP A 324 32.11 -12.62 -21.54
N TYR A 325 31.30 -13.01 -22.52
CA TYR A 325 29.98 -13.60 -22.32
C TYR A 325 29.85 -14.96 -23.04
N SER A 326 30.98 -15.61 -23.34
CA SER A 326 31.03 -16.82 -24.17
C SER A 326 30.25 -18.03 -23.62
N ASP A 327 30.01 -18.07 -22.31
CA ASP A 327 29.28 -19.11 -21.59
C ASP A 327 27.81 -18.73 -21.30
N GLY A 328 27.30 -17.64 -21.86
CA GLY A 328 25.93 -17.20 -21.67
C GLY A 328 25.41 -16.28 -22.78
N THR A 329 24.36 -15.54 -22.46
CA THR A 329 23.81 -14.50 -23.32
C THR A 329 24.40 -13.15 -22.92
N ALA A 330 24.96 -12.43 -23.89
CA ALA A 330 25.47 -11.08 -23.65
C ALA A 330 24.34 -10.17 -23.13
N PRO A 331 24.56 -9.37 -22.07
CA PRO A 331 23.54 -8.52 -21.48
C PRO A 331 22.84 -7.59 -22.49
N THR A 332 23.55 -7.14 -23.52
CA THR A 332 23.02 -6.27 -24.57
C THR A 332 22.09 -6.98 -25.57
N ALA A 333 22.09 -8.32 -25.64
CA ALA A 333 21.29 -9.10 -26.58
C ALA A 333 19.84 -9.31 -26.12
N TRP A 334 19.57 -9.23 -24.82
CA TRP A 334 18.22 -9.38 -24.29
C TRP A 334 17.28 -8.27 -24.77
N THR A 335 16.07 -8.66 -25.14
CA THR A 335 14.99 -7.76 -25.59
C THR A 335 13.81 -7.69 -24.61
N GLY A 336 13.79 -8.54 -23.59
CA GLY A 336 12.68 -8.66 -22.66
C GLY A 336 12.92 -9.68 -21.56
N SER A 337 11.99 -9.73 -20.61
CA SER A 337 12.10 -10.55 -19.39
C SER A 337 11.58 -11.98 -19.55
N VAL A 338 10.69 -12.21 -20.52
CA VAL A 338 9.95 -13.48 -20.70
C VAL A 338 10.89 -14.67 -20.90
N ASP A 339 11.89 -14.52 -21.76
CA ASP A 339 12.85 -15.60 -22.04
C ASP A 339 13.69 -15.93 -20.78
N ILE A 340 14.16 -14.92 -20.06
CA ILE A 340 14.93 -15.08 -18.82
C ILE A 340 14.11 -15.84 -17.76
N LEU A 341 12.89 -15.37 -17.46
CA LEU A 341 12.03 -15.98 -16.43
C LEU A 341 11.64 -17.41 -16.79
N THR A 342 11.26 -17.65 -18.05
CA THR A 342 10.85 -18.99 -18.47
C THR A 342 12.03 -19.96 -18.56
N GLN A 343 13.24 -19.50 -18.93
CA GLN A 343 14.46 -20.32 -18.87
C GLN A 343 14.78 -20.73 -17.43
N TYR A 344 14.76 -19.81 -16.47
CA TYR A 344 14.98 -20.11 -15.06
C TYR A 344 13.98 -21.12 -14.51
N HIS A 345 12.69 -20.94 -14.83
CA HIS A 345 11.65 -21.87 -14.38
C HIS A 345 11.81 -23.26 -15.03
N LYS A 346 12.03 -23.33 -16.34
CA LYS A 346 12.24 -24.60 -17.08
C LYS A 346 13.49 -25.34 -16.61
N SER A 347 14.56 -24.61 -16.26
CA SER A 347 15.79 -25.18 -15.71
C SER A 347 15.69 -25.56 -14.22
N LYS A 348 14.47 -25.47 -13.66
CA LYS A 348 14.18 -25.71 -12.25
C LYS A 348 15.06 -24.86 -11.34
N GLY A 349 15.24 -23.58 -11.64
CA GLY A 349 15.95 -22.62 -10.81
C GLY A 349 17.46 -22.62 -10.98
N THR A 350 17.97 -22.97 -12.17
CA THR A 350 19.36 -22.72 -12.52
C THR A 350 19.49 -21.27 -12.97
N PRO A 351 20.35 -20.43 -12.34
CA PRO A 351 20.53 -19.03 -12.71
C PRO A 351 20.82 -18.85 -14.21
N VAL A 352 20.25 -17.82 -14.79
CA VAL A 352 20.41 -17.46 -16.20
C VAL A 352 21.61 -16.52 -16.36
N SER A 353 22.43 -16.73 -17.39
CA SER A 353 23.61 -15.92 -17.69
C SER A 353 23.39 -15.12 -18.98
N PHE A 354 23.64 -13.80 -19.05
CA PHE A 354 24.05 -12.86 -18.00
C PHE A 354 23.20 -11.59 -17.98
N GLY A 355 23.28 -10.86 -16.86
CA GLY A 355 22.61 -9.58 -16.64
C GLY A 355 23.55 -8.44 -16.28
N GLN A 356 23.04 -7.21 -16.48
CA GLN A 356 23.54 -5.96 -15.89
C GLN A 356 22.34 -5.15 -15.38
N CYS A 357 22.56 -3.98 -14.78
CA CYS A 357 21.52 -3.21 -14.06
C CYS A 357 20.19 -3.05 -14.82
N TRP A 358 20.22 -2.71 -16.11
CA TRP A 358 18.99 -2.56 -16.89
C TRP A 358 18.24 -3.87 -17.15
N ILE A 359 18.94 -5.01 -17.14
CA ILE A 359 18.32 -6.34 -17.25
C ILE A 359 17.68 -6.73 -15.92
N PHE A 360 18.39 -6.53 -14.81
CA PHE A 360 17.84 -6.72 -13.48
C PHE A 360 16.58 -5.87 -13.29
N SER A 361 16.64 -4.57 -13.63
CA SER A 361 15.48 -3.68 -13.57
C SER A 361 14.34 -4.11 -14.50
N GLY A 362 14.65 -4.56 -15.73
CA GLY A 362 13.68 -5.08 -16.67
C GLY A 362 12.89 -6.26 -16.10
N VAL A 363 13.59 -7.24 -15.53
CA VAL A 363 12.94 -8.42 -14.96
C VAL A 363 12.23 -8.12 -13.64
N THR A 364 12.80 -7.30 -12.77
CA THR A 364 12.14 -6.85 -11.53
C THR A 364 10.81 -6.18 -11.84
N THR A 365 10.75 -5.29 -12.84
CA THR A 365 9.48 -4.66 -13.26
C THR A 365 8.46 -5.72 -13.71
N THR A 366 8.88 -6.72 -14.50
CA THR A 366 8.00 -7.82 -14.90
C THR A 366 7.43 -8.56 -13.68
N VAL A 367 8.27 -8.92 -12.71
CA VAL A 367 7.82 -9.67 -11.53
C VAL A 367 6.87 -8.84 -10.67
N LEU A 368 7.17 -7.55 -10.44
CA LEU A 368 6.28 -6.63 -9.72
C LEU A 368 4.91 -6.54 -10.39
N ARG A 369 4.88 -6.25 -11.70
CA ARG A 369 3.65 -6.10 -12.48
C ARG A 369 2.84 -7.40 -12.54
N CYS A 370 3.52 -8.53 -12.73
CA CYS A 370 2.92 -9.86 -12.73
C CYS A 370 2.19 -10.17 -11.42
N LEU A 371 2.77 -9.77 -10.28
CA LEU A 371 2.17 -10.00 -8.96
C LEU A 371 1.11 -8.95 -8.58
N GLY A 372 0.94 -7.91 -9.40
CA GLY A 372 -0.02 -6.83 -9.17
C GLY A 372 0.51 -5.65 -8.35
N ILE A 373 1.82 -5.53 -8.18
CA ILE A 373 2.45 -4.36 -7.54
C ILE A 373 2.78 -3.35 -8.64
N PRO A 374 2.25 -2.11 -8.63
CA PRO A 374 2.60 -1.12 -9.63
C PRO A 374 4.09 -0.83 -9.58
N GLY A 375 4.77 -0.94 -10.73
CA GLY A 375 6.23 -0.81 -10.80
C GLY A 375 6.73 -0.20 -12.10
N ARG A 376 7.85 0.53 -12.02
CA ARG A 376 8.53 1.15 -13.17
C ARG A 376 10.05 1.07 -13.05
N SER A 377 10.72 0.95 -14.19
CA SER A 377 12.19 1.11 -14.25
C SER A 377 12.57 2.58 -14.14
N VAL A 378 13.64 2.87 -13.41
CA VAL A 378 14.18 4.21 -13.20
C VAL A 378 15.66 4.21 -13.57
N THR A 379 16.07 5.14 -14.41
CA THR A 379 17.48 5.36 -14.77
C THR A 379 18.00 6.60 -14.09
N ASN A 380 19.12 6.50 -13.38
CA ASN A 380 19.87 7.62 -12.83
C ASN A 380 21.16 7.84 -13.61
N PHE A 381 21.44 9.07 -14.08
CA PHE A 381 22.71 9.38 -14.75
C PHE A 381 23.72 9.95 -13.76
N SER A 382 25.01 9.65 -13.96
CA SER A 382 26.05 9.95 -12.97
C SER A 382 25.70 9.37 -11.59
N SER A 383 25.34 8.09 -11.55
CA SER A 383 24.93 7.42 -10.32
C SER A 383 26.16 7.06 -9.50
N ALA A 384 26.23 7.54 -8.26
CA ALA A 384 27.30 7.13 -7.36
C ALA A 384 27.09 5.71 -6.87
N HIS A 385 28.18 5.00 -6.63
CA HIS A 385 28.20 3.73 -5.92
C HIS A 385 29.09 3.93 -4.69
N ASP A 386 28.43 4.23 -3.56
CA ASP A 386 29.06 4.43 -2.26
C ASP A 386 29.28 3.07 -1.59
N THR A 387 30.55 2.76 -1.32
CA THR A 387 30.97 1.46 -0.78
C THR A 387 31.14 1.46 0.73
N ASP A 388 31.07 2.61 1.40
CA ASP A 388 31.34 2.73 2.85
C ASP A 388 30.24 3.46 3.64
N VAL A 389 29.10 3.75 2.99
CA VAL A 389 27.93 4.41 3.59
C VAL A 389 28.29 5.79 4.17
N SER A 390 29.31 6.43 3.58
CA SER A 390 29.70 7.79 3.95
C SER A 390 28.75 8.84 3.42
N LEU A 391 27.92 8.48 2.43
CA LEU A 391 27.01 9.36 1.69
C LEU A 391 27.77 10.43 0.89
N THR A 392 29.05 10.14 0.63
CA THR A 392 29.99 10.96 -0.14
C THR A 392 30.72 10.06 -1.12
N THR A 393 31.34 10.64 -2.14
CA THR A 393 32.20 9.91 -3.07
C THR A 393 33.61 10.46 -2.94
N ASP A 394 34.49 9.70 -2.30
CA ASP A 394 35.84 10.17 -1.99
C ASP A 394 36.84 9.83 -3.10
N LEU A 395 37.58 10.84 -3.56
CA LEU A 395 38.61 10.72 -4.59
C LEU A 395 39.95 11.18 -4.01
N TYR A 396 40.88 10.25 -3.88
CA TYR A 396 42.23 10.42 -3.35
C TYR A 396 43.25 10.59 -4.47
N PHE A 397 44.11 11.59 -4.30
CA PHE A 397 45.20 11.96 -5.19
C PHE A 397 46.51 12.05 -4.41
N ASP A 398 47.61 11.72 -5.07
CA ASP A 398 48.95 11.87 -4.52
C ASP A 398 49.41 13.35 -4.51
N GLU A 399 50.66 13.59 -4.09
CA GLU A 399 51.25 14.93 -4.06
C GLU A 399 51.29 15.61 -5.45
N ASN A 400 51.28 14.84 -6.54
CA ASN A 400 51.33 15.32 -7.92
C ASN A 400 49.96 15.46 -8.59
N MET A 401 48.86 15.26 -7.85
CA MET A 401 47.49 15.20 -8.36
C MET A 401 47.21 13.99 -9.29
N GLU A 402 47.95 12.90 -9.15
CA GLU A 402 47.65 11.64 -9.82
C GLU A 402 46.67 10.80 -8.96
N PRO A 403 45.63 10.19 -9.55
CA PRO A 403 44.68 9.36 -8.81
C PRO A 403 45.34 8.15 -8.14
N MET A 404 44.96 7.86 -6.91
CA MET A 404 45.45 6.71 -6.16
C MET A 404 44.46 5.53 -6.22
N ASP A 405 44.61 4.67 -7.23
CA ASP A 405 43.69 3.53 -7.49
C ASP A 405 43.46 2.63 -6.27
N SER A 406 44.45 2.46 -5.39
CA SER A 406 44.30 1.63 -4.18
C SER A 406 43.36 2.20 -3.12
N LEU A 407 43.06 3.50 -3.17
CA LEU A 407 42.18 4.21 -2.24
C LEU A 407 40.85 4.62 -2.88
N ASN A 408 40.78 4.70 -4.21
CA ASN A 408 39.59 5.10 -4.96
C ASN A 408 38.69 3.90 -5.26
N THR A 409 38.03 3.37 -4.24
CA THR A 409 37.09 2.24 -4.37
C THR A 409 35.68 2.68 -4.77
N ASP A 410 35.28 3.91 -4.44
CA ASP A 410 34.02 4.48 -4.89
C ASP A 410 34.06 4.73 -6.41
N SER A 411 32.91 4.59 -7.05
CA SER A 411 32.79 4.84 -8.48
C SER A 411 31.52 5.63 -8.80
N VAL A 412 31.58 6.39 -9.89
CA VAL A 412 30.39 7.02 -10.45
C VAL A 412 30.12 6.39 -11.80
N TRP A 413 29.00 5.68 -11.87
CA TRP A 413 28.51 5.04 -13.08
C TRP A 413 27.93 6.09 -14.01
N ASN A 414 28.19 5.95 -15.32
CA ASN A 414 27.60 6.83 -16.33
C ASN A 414 26.07 6.87 -16.22
N PHE A 415 25.48 5.70 -15.98
CA PHE A 415 24.10 5.53 -15.57
C PHE A 415 23.95 4.25 -14.75
N HIS A 416 22.92 4.21 -13.92
CA HIS A 416 22.46 3.02 -13.22
C HIS A 416 20.94 2.90 -13.34
N VAL A 417 20.41 1.68 -13.25
CA VAL A 417 18.98 1.42 -13.43
C VAL A 417 18.45 0.53 -12.30
N TRP A 418 17.43 1.00 -11.59
CA TRP A 418 16.71 0.28 -10.54
C TRP A 418 15.19 0.32 -10.79
N ASN A 419 14.38 0.06 -9.76
CA ASN A 419 12.93 0.07 -9.86
C ASN A 419 12.28 0.93 -8.78
N ASP A 420 11.26 1.70 -9.17
CA ASP A 420 10.26 2.23 -8.24
C ASP A 420 9.08 1.25 -8.16
N CYS A 421 8.59 0.97 -6.95
CA CYS A 421 7.36 0.21 -6.71
C CYS A 421 6.41 0.99 -5.80
N TRP A 422 5.11 0.92 -6.06
CA TRP A 422 4.11 1.72 -5.33
C TRP A 422 3.48 0.93 -4.20
N MET A 423 3.56 1.45 -2.97
CA MET A 423 2.88 0.90 -1.81
C MET A 423 2.79 1.87 -0.63
N ALA A 424 1.86 1.61 0.29
CA ALA A 424 1.85 2.19 1.63
C ALA A 424 3.02 1.65 2.49
N ARG A 425 3.43 2.43 3.48
CA ARG A 425 4.50 2.09 4.44
C ARG A 425 4.02 2.19 5.88
N PRO A 426 3.10 1.30 6.32
CA PRO A 426 2.57 1.33 7.69
C PRO A 426 3.64 1.05 8.76
N ASP A 427 4.81 0.54 8.36
CA ASP A 427 5.98 0.33 9.21
C ASP A 427 6.83 1.58 9.44
N LEU A 428 6.53 2.69 8.74
CA LEU A 428 7.20 3.99 8.83
C LEU A 428 6.25 5.10 9.29
N PRO A 429 6.77 6.28 9.69
CA PRO A 429 5.92 7.45 9.92
C PRO A 429 5.05 7.79 8.70
N PRO A 430 3.85 8.39 8.89
CA PRO A 430 2.99 8.85 7.80
C PRO A 430 3.75 9.78 6.84
N GLY A 431 3.41 9.71 5.55
CA GLY A 431 4.08 10.45 4.48
C GLY A 431 5.17 9.66 3.74
N MET A 432 5.54 8.47 4.23
CA MET A 432 6.61 7.66 3.64
C MET A 432 6.12 6.60 2.63
N GLY A 433 4.80 6.49 2.41
CA GLY A 433 4.22 5.66 1.35
C GLY A 433 4.37 6.28 -0.05
N GLY A 434 3.87 5.59 -1.07
CA GLY A 434 3.98 5.97 -2.48
C GLY A 434 5.11 5.20 -3.15
N TRP A 435 5.90 5.86 -4.00
CA TRP A 435 7.06 5.23 -4.66
C TRP A 435 8.15 4.84 -3.67
N GLN A 436 8.57 3.58 -3.75
CA GLN A 436 9.68 3.00 -3.00
C GLN A 436 10.73 2.49 -3.99
N ALA A 437 11.97 2.93 -3.81
CA ALA A 437 13.10 2.45 -4.59
C ALA A 437 13.51 1.04 -4.10
N ILE A 438 13.64 0.11 -5.04
CA ILE A 438 14.30 -1.19 -4.84
C ILE A 438 15.34 -1.38 -5.93
N ASP A 439 16.48 -1.95 -5.57
CA ASP A 439 17.53 -2.29 -6.52
C ASP A 439 17.90 -3.77 -6.37
N ALA A 440 17.74 -4.49 -7.47
CA ALA A 440 18.06 -5.91 -7.57
C ALA A 440 19.46 -6.16 -8.13
N THR A 441 20.18 -5.11 -8.52
CA THR A 441 21.58 -5.21 -8.93
C THR A 441 22.43 -5.50 -7.70
N PRO A 442 23.25 -6.56 -7.70
CA PRO A 442 24.09 -6.87 -6.56
C PRO A 442 25.23 -5.83 -6.47
N GLN A 443 25.02 -4.82 -5.62
CA GLN A 443 25.95 -3.73 -5.35
C GLN A 443 26.56 -3.94 -3.94
N GLU A 444 25.79 -3.62 -2.91
CA GLU A 444 26.14 -3.82 -1.51
C GLU A 444 25.18 -4.80 -0.80
N THR A 445 25.62 -5.36 0.32
CA THR A 445 24.76 -6.24 1.12
C THR A 445 23.93 -5.46 2.13
N SER A 446 22.63 -5.77 2.22
CA SER A 446 21.75 -5.32 3.29
C SER A 446 21.55 -6.45 4.29
N SER A 447 22.09 -6.29 5.50
CA SER A 447 22.09 -7.34 6.54
C SER A 447 22.71 -8.66 6.09
N GLY A 448 23.74 -8.61 5.23
CA GLY A 448 24.48 -9.78 4.75
C GLY A 448 23.88 -10.48 3.51
N THR A 449 22.85 -9.90 2.88
CA THR A 449 22.26 -10.38 1.62
C THR A 449 22.32 -9.28 0.55
N TYR A 450 22.69 -9.62 -0.67
CA TYR A 450 22.67 -8.71 -1.83
C TYR A 450 21.23 -8.37 -2.22
N CYS A 451 20.70 -7.31 -1.60
CA CYS A 451 19.38 -6.77 -1.82
C CYS A 451 19.35 -5.30 -1.38
N CYS A 452 18.47 -4.50 -1.99
CA CYS A 452 18.31 -3.10 -1.63
C CYS A 452 16.84 -2.69 -1.68
N GLY A 453 16.39 -2.04 -0.60
CA GLY A 453 15.06 -1.46 -0.45
C GLY A 453 14.05 -2.40 0.23
N PRO A 454 12.77 -1.99 0.32
CA PRO A 454 12.21 -0.76 -0.24
C PRO A 454 12.59 0.51 0.56
N ALA A 455 13.28 1.44 -0.10
CA ALA A 455 13.60 2.76 0.41
C ALA A 455 12.50 3.76 -0.01
N SER A 456 11.92 4.49 0.93
CA SER A 456 10.93 5.51 0.60
C SER A 456 11.59 6.64 -0.19
N VAL A 457 11.11 6.93 -1.41
CA VAL A 457 11.66 8.01 -2.23
C VAL A 457 11.46 9.37 -1.54
N ASN A 458 10.40 9.52 -0.73
CA ASN A 458 10.19 10.72 0.09
C ASN A 458 11.24 10.86 1.21
N ALA A 459 11.65 9.74 1.82
CA ALA A 459 12.73 9.73 2.82
C ALA A 459 14.08 10.08 2.18
N VAL A 460 14.37 9.51 1.00
CA VAL A 460 15.56 9.84 0.20
C VAL A 460 15.59 11.33 -0.13
N LYS A 461 14.51 11.88 -0.69
CA LYS A 461 14.43 13.31 -1.02
C LYS A 461 14.68 14.23 0.17
N SER A 462 14.21 13.81 1.35
CA SER A 462 14.30 14.60 2.59
C SER A 462 15.57 14.34 3.41
N GLY A 463 16.47 13.45 2.95
CA GLY A 463 17.67 13.07 3.69
C GLY A 463 17.42 12.26 4.97
N LEU A 464 16.24 11.66 5.13
CA LEU A 464 15.85 10.86 6.31
C LEU A 464 16.35 9.43 6.21
N VAL A 465 17.67 9.27 6.05
CA VAL A 465 18.33 7.99 5.73
C VAL A 465 18.34 6.97 6.87
N TYR A 466 18.01 7.39 8.09
CA TYR A 466 17.86 6.47 9.23
C TYR A 466 16.60 5.60 9.15
N LEU A 467 15.69 5.88 8.20
CA LEU A 467 14.50 5.08 7.97
C LEU A 467 14.81 3.85 7.11
N LYS A 468 14.32 2.70 7.54
CA LYS A 468 14.43 1.45 6.77
C LYS A 468 13.61 1.53 5.46
N TYR A 469 13.99 0.83 4.40
CA TYR A 469 15.19 -0.01 4.25
C TYR A 469 16.18 0.69 3.33
N ASP A 470 17.48 0.54 3.59
CA ASP A 470 18.58 0.88 2.66
C ASP A 470 18.57 2.33 2.12
N ALA A 471 17.83 3.23 2.77
CA ALA A 471 17.75 4.65 2.40
C ALA A 471 19.11 5.37 2.34
N PRO A 472 20.12 5.05 3.19
CA PRO A 472 21.45 5.63 3.04
C PRO A 472 22.07 5.34 1.68
N PHE A 473 22.01 4.07 1.24
CA PHE A 473 22.58 3.64 -0.03
C PHE A 473 21.91 4.36 -1.21
N VAL A 474 20.58 4.30 -1.28
CA VAL A 474 19.82 4.96 -2.36
C VAL A 474 20.02 6.48 -2.35
N PHE A 475 20.17 7.09 -1.17
CA PHE A 475 20.48 8.51 -1.05
C PHE A 475 21.84 8.85 -1.67
N ALA A 476 22.87 8.06 -1.35
CA ALA A 476 24.21 8.26 -1.91
C ALA A 476 24.18 8.19 -3.45
N GLU A 477 23.45 7.23 -4.03
CA GLU A 477 23.32 7.07 -5.49
C GLU A 477 22.86 8.34 -6.21
N VAL A 478 22.02 9.17 -5.57
CA VAL A 478 21.40 10.36 -6.18
C VAL A 478 21.89 11.72 -5.65
N ASN A 479 22.55 11.75 -4.50
CA ASN A 479 22.89 13.01 -3.81
C ASN A 479 24.32 13.06 -3.24
N SER A 480 25.20 12.08 -3.48
CA SER A 480 26.55 12.16 -2.93
C SER A 480 27.37 13.32 -3.51
N ASP A 481 28.03 14.07 -2.62
CA ASP A 481 29.04 15.05 -3.01
C ASP A 481 30.35 14.32 -3.33
N LYS A 482 31.05 14.73 -4.40
CA LYS A 482 32.42 14.26 -4.63
C LYS A 482 33.40 15.06 -3.80
N ILE A 483 34.20 14.39 -2.99
CA ILE A 483 35.22 15.01 -2.15
C ILE A 483 36.59 14.64 -2.69
N TYR A 484 37.37 15.65 -3.03
CA TYR A 484 38.72 15.48 -3.56
C TYR A 484 39.72 15.67 -2.42
N TRP A 485 40.49 14.63 -2.13
CA TRP A 485 41.52 14.57 -1.11
C TRP A 485 42.90 14.53 -1.77
N GLN A 486 43.81 15.40 -1.36
CA GLN A 486 45.19 15.40 -1.84
C GLN A 486 46.16 15.06 -0.70
N GLN A 487 47.10 14.16 -0.97
CA GLN A 487 48.21 13.89 -0.06
C GLN A 487 49.15 15.10 -0.01
N GLY A 488 49.41 15.61 1.20
CA GLY A 488 50.40 16.65 1.45
C GLY A 488 51.80 16.07 1.70
N PRO A 489 52.84 16.92 1.73
CA PRO A 489 54.23 16.49 1.94
C PRO A 489 54.52 15.79 3.27
N ASP A 490 53.63 15.89 4.25
CA ASP A 490 53.70 15.19 5.53
C ASP A 490 53.01 13.81 5.51
N GLY A 491 52.53 13.39 4.33
CA GLY A 491 51.81 12.14 4.09
C GLY A 491 50.32 12.19 4.46
N LYS A 492 49.80 13.31 4.98
CA LYS A 492 48.38 13.45 5.37
C LYS A 492 47.51 13.87 4.19
N PHE A 493 46.24 13.44 4.20
CA PHE A 493 45.26 13.87 3.22
C PHE A 493 44.52 15.13 3.66
N ASN A 494 44.42 16.09 2.77
CA ASN A 494 43.67 17.32 2.96
C ASN A 494 42.56 17.41 1.92
N LYS A 495 41.36 17.84 2.35
CA LYS A 495 40.24 18.13 1.45
C LYS A 495 40.56 19.37 0.63
N VAL A 496 40.72 19.20 -0.68
CA VAL A 496 41.11 20.28 -1.61
C VAL A 496 39.92 20.84 -2.39
N TYR A 497 38.88 20.03 -2.62
CA TYR A 497 37.69 20.46 -3.37
C TYR A 497 36.46 19.60 -3.03
N ILE A 498 35.26 20.19 -3.11
CA ILE A 498 33.98 19.49 -3.01
C ILE A 498 33.14 19.85 -4.23
N GLU A 499 32.73 18.85 -4.99
CA GLU A 499 31.85 19.01 -6.14
C GLU A 499 30.43 18.56 -5.78
N LYS A 500 29.56 19.54 -5.51
CA LYS A 500 28.23 19.30 -4.91
C LYS A 500 27.12 18.90 -5.89
N LYS A 501 27.39 18.94 -7.20
CA LYS A 501 26.35 18.84 -8.26
C LYS A 501 26.64 17.74 -9.29
N ALA A 502 27.53 16.81 -8.93
CA ALA A 502 28.10 15.84 -9.87
C ALA A 502 27.23 14.59 -10.06
N VAL A 503 26.43 14.23 -9.06
CA VAL A 503 25.75 12.93 -8.94
C VAL A 503 24.25 13.11 -9.10
N GLY A 504 23.56 12.06 -9.57
CA GLY A 504 22.10 12.01 -9.55
C GLY A 504 21.43 12.91 -10.59
N ARG A 505 21.80 12.79 -11.86
CA ARG A 505 21.39 13.71 -12.93
C ARG A 505 20.29 13.08 -13.78
N PHE A 506 19.31 13.88 -14.20
CA PHE A 506 18.24 13.49 -15.13
C PHE A 506 17.62 12.13 -14.80
N ILE A 507 17.23 11.91 -13.55
CA ILE A 507 16.61 10.65 -13.12
C ILE A 507 15.34 10.47 -13.96
N SER A 508 15.27 9.38 -14.72
CA SER A 508 14.34 9.24 -15.84
C SER A 508 13.53 7.96 -15.75
N THR A 509 12.27 8.05 -16.17
CA THR A 509 11.40 6.90 -16.39
C THR A 509 10.54 7.10 -17.64
N LYS A 510 9.80 6.08 -18.05
CA LYS A 510 8.85 6.18 -19.17
C LYS A 510 7.62 6.97 -18.71
N ALA A 511 7.20 7.96 -19.50
CA ALA A 511 5.99 8.71 -19.20
C ALA A 511 4.73 7.85 -19.34
N VAL A 512 3.74 8.15 -18.50
CA VAL A 512 2.42 7.48 -18.53
C VAL A 512 1.75 7.69 -19.89
N GLY A 513 1.29 6.60 -20.50
CA GLY A 513 0.52 6.65 -21.75
C GLY A 513 1.31 7.11 -22.98
N SER A 514 2.62 7.27 -22.89
CA SER A 514 3.48 7.64 -24.03
C SER A 514 4.84 6.93 -24.01
N ASP A 515 5.55 6.99 -25.12
CA ASP A 515 6.92 6.49 -25.25
C ASP A 515 8.00 7.52 -24.89
N GLU A 516 7.59 8.72 -24.47
CA GLU A 516 8.50 9.81 -24.12
C GLU A 516 9.15 9.61 -22.75
N ARG A 517 10.26 10.33 -22.55
CA ARG A 517 10.98 10.39 -21.27
C ARG A 517 10.27 11.33 -20.31
N GLU A 518 9.98 10.84 -19.11
CA GLU A 518 9.63 11.66 -17.96
C GLU A 518 10.87 11.87 -17.09
N ASP A 519 11.18 13.13 -16.78
CA ASP A 519 12.23 13.48 -15.83
C ASP A 519 11.65 13.57 -14.42
N ILE A 520 12.08 12.66 -13.55
CA ILE A 520 11.62 12.52 -12.17
C ILE A 520 12.71 12.90 -11.17
N THR A 521 13.74 13.67 -11.58
CA THR A 521 14.82 14.12 -10.69
C THR A 521 14.29 14.84 -9.44
N GLU A 522 13.29 15.70 -9.63
CA GLU A 522 12.64 16.45 -8.56
C GLU A 522 11.83 15.56 -7.60
N VAL A 523 11.57 14.29 -7.95
CA VAL A 523 10.94 13.32 -7.04
C VAL A 523 11.95 12.77 -6.04
N TYR A 524 13.20 12.60 -6.47
CA TYR A 524 14.29 12.02 -5.67
C TYR A 524 15.10 13.04 -4.88
N LYS A 525 15.19 14.28 -5.38
CA LYS A 525 15.95 15.33 -4.70
C LYS A 525 15.40 16.72 -4.95
N HIS A 526 15.86 17.67 -4.15
CA HIS A 526 15.55 19.09 -4.30
C HIS A 526 16.42 19.74 -5.40
N PRO A 527 16.02 20.91 -5.94
CA PRO A 527 16.79 21.60 -6.96
C PRO A 527 18.22 21.92 -6.51
N GLU A 528 19.18 21.62 -7.36
CA GLU A 528 20.62 21.77 -7.09
C GLU A 528 21.05 23.18 -6.64
N GLY A 529 21.58 23.30 -5.43
CA GLY A 529 22.00 24.57 -4.83
C GLY A 529 20.89 25.35 -4.14
N SER A 530 19.73 24.73 -3.92
CA SER A 530 18.70 25.26 -3.04
C SER A 530 19.03 24.95 -1.57
N ASP A 531 18.49 25.73 -0.63
CA ASP A 531 18.71 25.48 0.81
C ASP A 531 18.17 24.08 1.22
N GLU A 532 17.09 23.65 0.59
CA GLU A 532 16.44 22.35 0.81
C GLU A 532 17.33 21.18 0.40
N GLU A 533 18.01 21.28 -0.75
CA GLU A 533 19.00 20.28 -1.18
C GLU A 533 20.12 20.17 -0.16
N ARG A 534 20.69 21.30 0.26
CA ARG A 534 21.76 21.28 1.26
C ARG A 534 21.33 20.75 2.62
N ILE A 535 20.13 21.10 3.08
CA ILE A 535 19.55 20.57 4.32
C ILE A 535 19.39 19.06 4.23
N ALA A 536 18.91 18.52 3.11
CA ALA A 536 18.75 17.08 2.92
C ALA A 536 20.10 16.34 2.97
N VAL A 537 21.11 16.83 2.24
CA VAL A 537 22.47 16.24 2.24
C VAL A 537 23.11 16.29 3.62
N GLU A 538 23.07 17.44 4.30
CA GLU A 538 23.63 17.57 5.65
C GLU A 538 22.89 16.70 6.67
N THR A 539 21.56 16.62 6.57
CA THR A 539 20.75 15.74 7.42
C THR A 539 21.14 14.28 7.20
N ALA A 540 21.28 13.85 5.95
CA ALA A 540 21.66 12.49 5.62
C ALA A 540 23.04 12.14 6.17
N CYS A 541 24.06 12.98 5.91
CA CYS A 541 25.42 12.76 6.35
C CYS A 541 25.57 12.69 7.89
N ARG A 542 24.73 13.39 8.67
CA ARG A 542 24.71 13.24 10.15
C ARG A 542 24.42 11.81 10.62
N TYR A 543 23.73 11.01 9.80
CA TYR A 543 23.42 9.61 10.08
C TYR A 543 24.31 8.62 9.29
N GLY A 544 25.25 9.11 8.49
CA GLY A 544 26.23 8.29 7.76
C GLY A 544 27.48 7.96 8.59
N THR A 545 28.44 7.26 7.98
CA THR A 545 29.69 6.85 8.66
C THR A 545 30.67 8.01 8.85
N LYS A 546 30.52 9.11 8.11
CA LYS A 546 31.37 10.31 8.19
C LYS A 546 30.54 11.57 8.54
N PRO A 547 30.00 11.67 9.77
CA PRO A 547 29.11 12.77 10.16
C PRO A 547 29.76 14.15 10.18
N ASN A 548 31.09 14.22 10.17
CA ASN A 548 31.88 15.46 10.21
C ASN A 548 32.41 15.89 8.83
N VAL A 549 31.91 15.31 7.72
CA VAL A 549 32.31 15.72 6.35
C VAL A 549 32.05 17.21 6.11
N TYR A 550 30.89 17.66 6.56
CA TYR A 550 30.51 19.05 6.60
C TYR A 550 30.77 19.57 8.01
N ASP A 551 31.17 20.84 8.11
CA ASP A 551 31.30 21.48 9.40
C ASP A 551 29.95 21.41 10.10
N GLY A 552 29.93 20.76 11.28
CA GLY A 552 28.75 20.74 12.14
C GLY A 552 28.35 22.16 12.53
N PRO A 553 27.11 22.37 12.99
CA PRO A 553 26.71 23.69 13.37
C PRO A 553 27.57 24.22 14.53
N GLU A 554 27.94 25.50 14.50
CA GLU A 554 28.74 26.11 15.57
C GLU A 554 28.02 26.03 16.94
N ALA A 555 26.68 25.99 16.92
CA ALA A 555 25.83 25.69 18.06
C ALA A 555 24.45 25.16 17.59
N GLU A 556 23.84 24.29 18.40
CA GLU A 556 22.45 23.86 18.25
C GLU A 556 21.58 24.51 19.34
N ASP A 557 21.26 25.78 19.14
CA ASP A 557 20.62 26.63 20.14
C ASP A 557 19.18 27.03 19.77
N ILE A 558 18.72 26.69 18.57
CA ILE A 558 17.34 26.87 18.13
C ILE A 558 16.54 25.56 18.22
N LEU A 559 15.38 25.61 18.86
CA LEU A 559 14.38 24.55 18.84
C LEU A 559 13.20 24.96 17.94
N VAL A 560 12.65 24.00 17.20
CA VAL A 560 11.45 24.18 16.36
C VAL A 560 10.36 23.19 16.76
N GLU A 561 9.16 23.71 16.98
CA GLU A 561 7.94 22.93 17.17
C GLU A 561 6.86 23.44 16.22
N VAL A 562 6.00 22.53 15.75
CA VAL A 562 4.90 22.88 14.87
C VAL A 562 3.63 22.40 15.53
N ASN A 563 2.71 23.34 15.76
CA ASN A 563 1.42 23.06 16.36
C ASN A 563 0.31 23.56 15.43
N THR A 564 -0.79 22.83 15.39
CA THR A 564 -2.03 23.25 14.70
C THR A 564 -3.07 23.56 15.76
N GLU A 565 -3.94 24.54 15.50
CA GLU A 565 -5.09 24.76 16.39
C GLU A 565 -5.93 23.47 16.46
N GLU A 566 -6.34 23.08 17.66
CA GLU A 566 -6.97 21.76 17.92
C GLU A 566 -8.28 21.52 17.14
N SER A 567 -8.80 22.53 16.43
CA SER A 567 -10.07 22.46 15.73
C SER A 567 -10.07 23.17 14.38
N VAL A 568 -9.08 22.93 13.52
CA VAL A 568 -9.13 23.39 12.13
C VAL A 568 -10.38 22.82 11.45
N GLN A 569 -11.34 23.67 11.09
CA GLN A 569 -12.62 23.27 10.50
C GLN A 569 -12.50 23.16 8.98
N MET A 570 -13.10 22.12 8.41
CA MET A 570 -13.30 21.99 6.97
C MET A 570 -14.05 23.21 6.44
N GLY A 571 -13.54 23.88 5.40
CA GLY A 571 -14.17 25.08 4.85
C GLY A 571 -13.61 26.40 5.40
N SER A 572 -12.70 26.35 6.37
CA SER A 572 -12.01 27.51 6.94
C SER A 572 -10.51 27.51 6.63
N ASP A 573 -9.85 28.65 6.77
CA ASP A 573 -8.40 28.71 6.66
C ASP A 573 -7.76 27.96 7.84
N ALA A 574 -6.73 27.15 7.57
CA ALA A 574 -6.00 26.42 8.60
C ALA A 574 -4.79 27.23 9.05
N CYS A 575 -4.72 27.58 10.33
CA CYS A 575 -3.56 28.26 10.92
C CYS A 575 -2.66 27.26 11.66
N MET A 576 -1.40 27.19 11.25
CA MET A 576 -0.31 26.48 11.93
C MET A 576 0.55 27.50 12.66
N LYS A 577 1.04 27.12 13.84
CA LYS A 577 1.93 27.90 14.69
C LYS A 577 3.28 27.20 14.74
N ILE A 578 4.28 27.78 14.10
CA ILE A 578 5.66 27.31 14.15
C ILE A 578 6.34 28.04 15.31
N LEU A 579 6.56 27.35 16.41
CA LEU A 579 7.23 27.88 17.59
C LEU A 579 8.74 27.73 17.41
N LEU A 580 9.47 28.84 17.53
CA LEU A 580 10.92 28.86 17.50
C LEU A 580 11.43 29.39 18.82
N LYS A 581 12.38 28.67 19.42
CA LYS A 581 12.98 29.07 20.70
C LYS A 581 14.48 29.17 20.56
N ASN A 582 15.01 30.36 20.79
CA ASN A 582 16.44 30.60 20.88
C ASN A 582 16.90 30.43 22.32
N SER A 583 17.77 29.47 22.58
CA SER A 583 18.35 29.19 23.90
C SER A 583 19.71 29.85 24.12
N SER A 584 20.21 30.62 23.13
CA SER A 584 21.48 31.33 23.22
C SER A 584 21.36 32.75 23.77
N SER A 585 22.50 33.31 24.17
CA SER A 585 22.66 34.70 24.59
C SER A 585 22.82 35.69 23.43
N THR A 586 22.73 35.24 22.19
CA THR A 586 22.91 36.05 20.97
C THR A 586 21.71 35.96 20.04
N SER A 587 21.49 36.97 19.19
CA SER A 587 20.44 36.90 18.17
C SER A 587 20.77 35.87 17.09
N ARG A 588 19.75 35.25 16.52
CA ARG A 588 19.82 34.29 15.42
C ARG A 588 18.88 34.68 14.29
N THR A 589 19.33 34.50 13.05
CA THR A 589 18.54 34.72 11.84
C THR A 589 18.25 33.37 11.20
N ILE A 590 16.98 33.04 11.02
CA ILE A 590 16.53 31.74 10.54
C ILE A 590 15.84 31.91 9.20
N ARG A 591 16.26 31.17 8.19
CA ARG A 591 15.51 30.99 6.94
C ARG A 591 14.70 29.72 7.02
N LEU A 592 13.39 29.87 7.14
CA LEU A 592 12.43 28.77 7.19
C LEU A 592 11.73 28.61 5.84
N GLN A 593 11.39 27.37 5.55
CA GLN A 593 10.46 27.00 4.51
C GLN A 593 9.44 26.03 5.08
N GLY A 594 8.16 26.35 4.89
CA GLY A 594 7.04 25.47 5.17
C GLY A 594 6.39 24.99 3.88
N HIS A 595 6.00 23.73 3.82
CA HIS A 595 5.08 23.24 2.80
C HIS A 595 4.07 22.26 3.36
N VAL A 596 2.89 22.21 2.72
CA VAL A 596 1.80 21.31 3.11
C VAL A 596 1.45 20.41 1.93
N ALA A 597 1.32 19.11 2.21
CA ALA A 597 0.87 18.09 1.27
C ALA A 597 -0.40 17.40 1.76
N VAL A 598 -1.25 16.99 0.81
CA VAL A 598 -2.43 16.17 1.07
C VAL A 598 -2.00 14.71 1.21
N MET A 599 -2.60 14.00 2.17
CA MET A 599 -2.24 12.64 2.51
C MET A 599 -3.49 11.75 2.54
N TYR A 600 -3.41 10.57 1.93
CA TYR A 600 -4.42 9.52 2.08
C TYR A 600 -4.36 8.93 3.49
N TYR A 601 -5.44 8.29 3.94
CA TYR A 601 -5.46 7.60 5.23
C TYR A 601 -4.38 6.52 5.37
N THR A 602 -3.90 5.99 4.24
CA THR A 602 -2.78 5.03 4.15
C THR A 602 -1.41 5.64 4.45
N GLY A 603 -1.32 6.96 4.60
CA GLY A 603 -0.07 7.68 4.79
C GLY A 603 0.69 8.00 3.50
N VAL A 604 0.14 7.66 2.33
CA VAL A 604 0.70 8.04 1.03
C VAL A 604 0.40 9.52 0.77
N LEU A 605 1.36 10.28 0.23
CA LEU A 605 1.15 11.67 -0.16
C LEU A 605 0.55 11.73 -1.57
N LYS A 606 -0.52 12.50 -1.75
CA LYS A 606 -1.07 12.82 -3.07
C LYS A 606 -0.24 13.88 -3.78
N GLY A 607 0.05 14.98 -3.09
CA GLY A 607 0.73 16.13 -3.68
C GLY A 607 0.88 17.30 -2.72
N THR A 608 1.86 18.17 -3.01
CA THR A 608 2.07 19.43 -2.28
C THR A 608 1.12 20.51 -2.79
N ILE A 609 0.36 21.13 -1.89
CA ILE A 609 -0.66 22.15 -2.22
C ILE A 609 -0.20 23.57 -1.94
N LYS A 610 0.75 23.77 -1.01
CA LYS A 610 1.32 25.10 -0.74
C LYS A 610 2.77 25.00 -0.26
N LYS A 611 3.60 25.96 -0.68
CA LYS A 611 4.99 26.18 -0.23
C LYS A 611 5.19 27.67 0.10
N GLU A 612 5.93 27.98 1.15
CA GLU A 612 6.20 29.36 1.56
C GLU A 612 7.57 29.45 2.26
N LYS A 613 8.30 30.54 2.01
CA LYS A 613 9.59 30.84 2.64
C LYS A 613 9.45 32.07 3.54
N THR A 614 10.06 32.01 4.73
CA THR A 614 9.98 33.07 5.73
C THR A 614 11.35 33.24 6.39
N GLU A 615 11.82 34.48 6.52
CA GLU A 615 13.01 34.79 7.31
C GLU A 615 12.60 35.34 8.69
N VAL A 616 13.20 34.82 9.75
CA VAL A 616 12.85 35.13 11.14
C VAL A 616 14.10 35.49 11.91
N VAL A 617 14.13 36.70 12.45
CA VAL A 617 15.13 37.11 13.44
C VAL A 617 14.59 36.85 14.84
N LEU A 618 15.34 36.10 15.63
CA LEU A 618 15.12 35.81 17.06
C LEU A 618 16.20 36.49 17.89
N GLN A 619 15.79 37.22 18.93
CA GLN A 619 16.68 37.79 19.93
C GLN A 619 17.19 36.70 20.89
N ALA A 620 18.18 37.05 21.69
CA ALA A 620 18.74 36.19 22.72
C ALA A 620 17.64 35.73 23.70
N ASN A 621 17.59 34.42 23.99
CA ASN A 621 16.59 33.80 24.86
C ASN A 621 15.12 34.05 24.45
N GLU A 622 14.87 34.49 23.21
CA GLU A 622 13.52 34.76 22.71
C GLU A 622 12.83 33.46 22.28
N GLU A 623 11.53 33.41 22.56
CA GLU A 623 10.61 32.44 21.99
C GLU A 623 9.62 33.20 21.11
N LYS A 624 9.48 32.78 19.85
CA LYS A 624 8.66 33.47 18.85
C LYS A 624 7.83 32.47 18.07
N THR A 625 6.56 32.80 17.88
CA THR A 625 5.63 32.03 17.06
C THR A 625 5.49 32.66 15.68
N VAL A 626 5.73 31.88 14.63
CA VAL A 626 5.43 32.25 13.25
C VAL A 626 4.09 31.62 12.87
N GLU A 627 3.12 32.46 12.55
CA GLU A 627 1.82 32.02 12.02
C GLU A 627 1.95 31.69 10.53
N TRP A 628 1.44 30.52 10.16
CA TRP A 628 1.42 30.05 8.78
C TRP A 628 0.00 29.64 8.42
N THR A 629 -0.54 30.17 7.32
CA THR A 629 -1.96 29.98 6.98
C THR A 629 -2.11 29.19 5.67
N LEU A 630 -2.82 28.07 5.71
CA LEU A 630 -3.34 27.38 4.52
C LEU A 630 -4.74 27.90 4.22
N LYS A 631 -4.95 28.56 3.09
CA LYS A 631 -6.28 29.10 2.78
C LYS A 631 -7.20 28.00 2.29
N TYR A 632 -8.51 28.13 2.54
CA TYR A 632 -9.51 27.22 1.98
C TYR A 632 -9.38 27.10 0.45
N SER A 633 -9.10 28.22 -0.22
CA SER A 633 -8.90 28.25 -1.67
C SER A 633 -7.78 27.33 -2.16
N ASP A 634 -6.77 27.09 -1.33
CA ASP A 634 -5.57 26.35 -1.71
C ASP A 634 -5.80 24.83 -1.62
N TYR A 635 -6.77 24.38 -0.82
CA TYR A 635 -7.00 22.95 -0.57
C TYR A 635 -8.37 22.43 -1.02
N GLN A 636 -9.37 23.29 -1.25
CA GLN A 636 -10.79 22.91 -1.42
C GLN A 636 -11.09 21.84 -2.49
N ASP A 637 -10.24 21.71 -3.50
CA ASP A 637 -10.39 20.76 -4.62
C ASP A 637 -9.28 19.69 -4.64
N GLU A 638 -8.35 19.75 -3.69
CA GLU A 638 -7.18 18.86 -3.62
C GLU A 638 -7.34 17.74 -2.59
N LEU A 639 -8.17 17.96 -1.57
CA LEU A 639 -8.37 17.02 -0.46
C LEU A 639 -8.86 15.65 -0.93
N VAL A 640 -8.40 14.63 -0.19
CA VAL A 640 -8.84 13.23 -0.30
C VAL A 640 -9.52 12.81 1.00
N ASP A 641 -9.86 11.51 1.10
CA ASP A 641 -10.59 10.96 2.24
C ASP A 641 -9.99 11.34 3.59
N GLN A 642 -10.86 11.64 4.55
CA GLN A 642 -10.55 12.06 5.92
C GLN A 642 -9.85 13.42 6.07
N GLY A 643 -9.51 14.10 4.97
CA GLY A 643 -8.95 15.46 4.99
C GLY A 643 -7.63 15.57 5.76
N ALA A 644 -6.78 14.54 5.66
CA ALA A 644 -5.48 14.49 6.31
C ALA A 644 -4.41 15.25 5.49
N LEU A 645 -3.55 15.98 6.21
CA LEU A 645 -2.54 16.88 5.66
C LEU A 645 -1.23 16.71 6.45
N MET A 646 -0.10 16.87 5.77
CA MET A 646 1.22 16.87 6.38
C MET A 646 1.93 18.19 6.08
N MET A 647 2.34 18.89 7.13
CA MET A 647 3.23 20.05 7.06
C MET A 647 4.66 19.60 7.28
N THR A 648 5.56 20.01 6.40
CA THR A 648 7.00 19.89 6.59
C THR A 648 7.60 21.29 6.71
N VAL A 649 8.30 21.53 7.80
CA VAL A 649 9.07 22.74 8.05
C VAL A 649 10.54 22.39 8.00
N SER A 650 11.31 23.10 7.19
CA SER A 650 12.75 22.97 7.11
C SER A 650 13.41 24.35 7.09
N GLY A 651 14.67 24.45 7.51
CA GLY A 651 15.36 25.73 7.47
C GLY A 651 16.78 25.68 8.01
N ARG A 652 17.44 26.85 7.97
CA ARG A 652 18.81 27.03 8.44
C ARG A 652 18.95 28.29 9.29
N VAL A 653 19.74 28.19 10.35
CA VAL A 653 20.20 29.33 11.15
C VAL A 653 21.47 29.90 10.51
N ASN A 654 21.43 31.17 10.08
CA ASN A 654 22.49 31.78 9.29
C ASN A 654 23.83 31.85 10.03
N GLU A 655 23.80 32.14 11.33
CA GLU A 655 25.01 32.37 12.12
C GLU A 655 25.70 31.06 12.52
N THR A 656 24.95 30.01 12.83
CA THR A 656 25.51 28.75 13.34
C THR A 656 25.52 27.64 12.31
N SER A 657 24.87 27.82 11.15
CA SER A 657 24.58 26.76 10.19
C SER A 657 23.74 25.60 10.74
N GLN A 658 23.06 25.79 11.88
CA GLN A 658 22.12 24.79 12.40
C GLN A 658 20.98 24.54 11.43
N VAL A 659 20.78 23.27 11.08
CA VAL A 659 19.66 22.79 10.27
C VAL A 659 18.46 22.49 11.16
N LEU A 660 17.28 22.92 10.73
CA LEU A 660 16.01 22.68 11.37
C LEU A 660 15.14 21.87 10.41
N ALA A 661 14.55 20.77 10.87
CA ALA A 661 13.59 19.98 10.10
C ALA A 661 12.53 19.37 11.03
N LYS A 662 11.24 19.53 10.69
CA LYS A 662 10.12 19.00 11.46
C LYS A 662 8.95 18.67 10.54
N GLN A 663 8.33 17.50 10.75
CA GLN A 663 7.07 17.13 10.14
C GLN A 663 5.95 17.16 11.18
N HIS A 664 4.78 17.62 10.77
CA HIS A 664 3.57 17.70 11.59
C HIS A 664 2.34 17.31 10.77
N THR A 665 1.59 16.33 11.25
CA THR A 665 0.39 15.82 10.58
C THR A 665 -0.87 16.31 11.30
N PHE A 666 -1.85 16.75 10.53
CA PHE A 666 -3.14 17.20 11.06
C PHE A 666 -4.28 16.84 10.10
N ARG A 667 -5.53 16.97 10.56
CA ARG A 667 -6.72 16.74 9.72
C ARG A 667 -7.69 17.90 9.84
N LEU A 668 -8.46 18.14 8.79
CA LEU A 668 -9.56 19.10 8.80
C LEU A 668 -10.79 18.44 9.45
N ARG A 669 -11.28 19.03 10.54
CA ARG A 669 -12.46 18.54 11.25
C ARG A 669 -13.73 18.95 10.52
N THR A 670 -14.59 17.99 10.26
CA THR A 670 -15.97 18.22 9.82
C THR A 670 -16.87 18.46 11.03
N PRO A 671 -17.92 19.30 10.93
CA PRO A 671 -18.84 19.54 12.03
C PRO A 671 -19.71 18.30 12.29
N ASP A 672 -19.99 18.04 13.56
CA ASP A 672 -20.82 16.91 13.96
C ASP A 672 -22.31 17.18 13.66
N LEU A 673 -23.04 16.14 13.28
CA LEU A 673 -24.50 16.18 13.20
C LEU A 673 -25.08 16.25 14.61
N GLN A 674 -25.90 17.26 14.88
CA GLN A 674 -26.63 17.34 16.14
C GLN A 674 -27.94 16.55 16.01
N ILE A 675 -28.14 15.58 16.90
CA ILE A 675 -29.39 14.84 17.00
C ILE A 675 -30.04 15.19 18.34
N ARG A 676 -31.28 15.67 18.28
CA ARG A 676 -32.07 16.05 19.47
C ARG A 676 -33.34 15.22 19.52
N PRO A 677 -33.38 14.15 20.33
CA PRO A 677 -34.61 13.44 20.62
C PRO A 677 -35.62 14.38 21.28
N GLU A 678 -36.89 14.30 20.89
CA GLU A 678 -37.98 15.12 21.41
C GLU A 678 -39.07 14.24 22.00
N GLY A 679 -39.49 14.55 23.23
CA GLY A 679 -40.50 13.77 23.95
C GLY A 679 -39.94 12.56 24.69
N ALA A 680 -40.83 11.86 25.39
CA ALA A 680 -40.48 10.62 26.09
C ALA A 680 -40.46 9.44 25.12
N ALA A 681 -39.36 8.69 25.08
CA ALA A 681 -39.26 7.47 24.30
C ALA A 681 -39.88 6.30 25.07
N VAL A 682 -40.89 5.64 24.51
CA VAL A 682 -41.55 4.47 25.11
C VAL A 682 -41.71 3.42 24.02
N VAL A 683 -41.48 2.14 24.37
CA VAL A 683 -41.67 1.04 23.41
C VAL A 683 -43.08 1.09 22.81
N GLY A 684 -43.16 1.00 21.48
CA GLY A 684 -44.42 1.00 20.74
C GLY A 684 -45.12 2.37 20.61
N ARG A 685 -44.56 3.44 21.19
CA ARG A 685 -45.08 4.81 21.02
C ARG A 685 -44.21 5.62 20.08
N GLU A 686 -44.84 6.40 19.23
CA GLU A 686 -44.16 7.27 18.29
C GLU A 686 -43.36 8.36 19.02
N MET A 687 -42.13 8.60 18.59
CA MET A 687 -41.28 9.70 19.04
C MET A 687 -40.59 10.40 17.86
N THR A 688 -40.09 11.60 18.09
CA THR A 688 -39.42 12.41 17.07
C THR A 688 -37.98 12.71 17.47
N ALA A 689 -37.10 12.88 16.49
CA ALA A 689 -35.78 13.47 16.69
C ALA A 689 -35.50 14.52 15.62
N LYS A 690 -34.93 15.66 16.04
CA LYS A 690 -34.42 16.70 15.14
C LYS A 690 -32.97 16.43 14.81
N ILE A 691 -32.67 16.32 13.53
CA ILE A 691 -31.33 16.22 12.97
C ILE A 691 -30.97 17.61 12.45
N ILE A 692 -29.90 18.19 12.99
CA ILE A 692 -29.49 19.56 12.71
C ILE A 692 -28.04 19.54 12.24
N PHE A 693 -27.79 20.21 11.11
CA PHE A 693 -26.47 20.30 10.50
C PHE A 693 -26.27 21.70 9.91
N THR A 694 -25.12 22.30 10.13
CA THR A 694 -24.74 23.56 9.47
C THR A 694 -23.64 23.28 8.47
N ASN A 695 -23.88 23.64 7.20
CA ASN A 695 -22.88 23.51 6.14
C ASN A 695 -21.66 24.38 6.48
N PRO A 696 -20.46 23.81 6.71
CA PRO A 696 -19.29 24.61 7.08
C PRO A 696 -18.64 25.28 5.86
N LEU A 697 -18.98 24.86 4.63
CA LEU A 697 -18.32 25.30 3.42
C LEU A 697 -18.87 26.63 2.90
N PRO A 698 -18.02 27.45 2.25
CA PRO A 698 -18.45 28.64 1.51
C PRO A 698 -19.12 28.30 0.16
N LYS A 699 -19.41 27.01 -0.11
CA LYS A 699 -20.13 26.51 -1.29
C LYS A 699 -21.36 25.69 -0.90
N THR A 700 -22.33 25.62 -1.82
CA THR A 700 -23.55 24.80 -1.66
C THR A 700 -23.21 23.31 -1.71
N LEU A 701 -23.69 22.55 -0.73
CA LEU A 701 -23.68 21.08 -0.77
C LEU A 701 -24.82 20.63 -1.67
N LYS A 702 -24.53 19.72 -2.61
CA LYS A 702 -25.51 19.27 -3.61
C LYS A 702 -25.94 17.85 -3.31
N ASN A 703 -27.21 17.55 -3.58
CA ASN A 703 -27.76 16.20 -3.45
C ASN A 703 -27.48 15.55 -2.08
N VAL A 704 -27.65 16.31 -1.00
CA VAL A 704 -27.37 15.84 0.36
C VAL A 704 -28.31 14.70 0.73
N ILE A 705 -27.75 13.63 1.28
CA ILE A 705 -28.49 12.47 1.81
C ILE A 705 -28.17 12.33 3.29
N LEU A 706 -29.20 12.21 4.13
CA LEU A 706 -29.07 11.79 5.52
C LEU A 706 -29.34 10.28 5.63
N ARG A 707 -28.53 9.60 6.44
CA ARG A 707 -28.73 8.20 6.79
C ARG A 707 -28.96 8.13 8.29
N LEU A 708 -30.06 7.53 8.72
CA LEU A 708 -30.48 7.46 10.12
C LEU A 708 -30.69 6.00 10.53
N GLU A 709 -30.12 5.60 11.65
CA GLU A 709 -30.28 4.27 12.21
C GLU A 709 -30.10 4.28 13.74
N GLY A 710 -30.75 3.36 14.44
CA GLY A 710 -30.49 3.11 15.84
C GLY A 710 -31.03 1.73 16.22
N PRO A 711 -30.20 0.80 16.73
CA PRO A 711 -30.66 -0.52 17.13
C PRO A 711 -31.83 -0.43 18.12
N GLY A 712 -32.98 -1.00 17.79
CA GLY A 712 -34.19 -0.92 18.63
C GLY A 712 -34.92 0.44 18.61
N LEU A 713 -34.46 1.41 17.81
CA LEU A 713 -35.11 2.71 17.60
C LEU A 713 -35.61 2.86 16.15
N GLN A 714 -34.71 2.72 15.19
CA GLN A 714 -34.96 3.02 13.78
C GLN A 714 -34.10 2.08 12.91
N LYS A 715 -34.72 1.35 11.99
CA LYS A 715 -34.01 0.59 10.95
C LYS A 715 -33.29 1.56 9.99
N PRO A 716 -32.20 1.16 9.32
CA PRO A 716 -31.48 2.04 8.41
C PRO A 716 -32.41 2.73 7.42
N LYS A 717 -32.42 4.07 7.43
CA LYS A 717 -33.29 4.91 6.61
C LYS A 717 -32.46 5.96 5.88
N LYS A 718 -32.61 6.03 4.56
CA LYS A 718 -32.03 7.09 3.71
C LYS A 718 -33.06 8.19 3.48
N ILE A 719 -32.65 9.44 3.64
CA ILE A 719 -33.50 10.63 3.53
C ILE A 719 -32.83 11.58 2.56
N ALA A 720 -33.43 11.76 1.38
CA ALA A 720 -32.97 12.78 0.43
C ALA A 720 -33.36 14.17 0.96
N VAL A 721 -32.36 15.02 1.18
CA VAL A 721 -32.54 16.40 1.63
C VAL A 721 -32.56 17.38 0.46
N GLY A 722 -31.73 17.13 -0.56
CA GLY A 722 -31.50 18.06 -1.67
C GLY A 722 -30.31 18.97 -1.40
N ASP A 723 -30.34 20.19 -1.94
CA ASP A 723 -29.21 21.12 -1.83
C ASP A 723 -29.25 21.89 -0.51
N VAL A 724 -28.10 22.01 0.15
CA VAL A 724 -27.91 22.80 1.38
C VAL A 724 -26.99 23.97 1.06
N GLY A 725 -27.53 25.19 1.13
CA GLY A 725 -26.81 26.42 0.80
C GLY A 725 -25.55 26.63 1.64
N LYS A 726 -24.62 27.46 1.13
CA LYS A 726 -23.40 27.87 1.85
C LYS A 726 -23.74 28.40 3.25
N HIS A 727 -23.04 27.92 4.28
CA HIS A 727 -23.24 28.31 5.68
C HIS A 727 -24.68 28.20 6.21
N SER A 728 -25.56 27.47 5.51
CA SER A 728 -26.96 27.32 5.93
C SER A 728 -27.12 26.12 6.86
N THR A 729 -28.10 26.22 7.76
CA THR A 729 -28.47 25.15 8.68
C THR A 729 -29.63 24.35 8.13
N LEU A 730 -29.38 23.06 7.90
CA LEU A 730 -30.39 22.05 7.70
C LEU A 730 -31.00 21.67 9.06
N THR A 731 -32.32 21.67 9.15
CA THR A 731 -33.06 21.04 10.26
C THR A 731 -34.07 20.06 9.68
N ARG A 732 -33.97 18.80 10.07
CA ARG A 732 -34.83 17.72 9.62
C ARG A 732 -35.42 16.99 10.82
N THR A 733 -36.74 16.98 10.94
CA THR A 733 -37.45 16.19 11.96
C THR A 733 -37.78 14.82 11.38
N GLU A 734 -37.38 13.77 12.08
CA GLU A 734 -37.71 12.39 11.72
C GLU A 734 -38.46 11.71 12.85
N THR A 735 -39.48 10.96 12.46
CA THR A 735 -40.40 10.27 13.36
C THR A 735 -40.17 8.76 13.28
N PHE A 736 -40.14 8.08 14.42
CA PHE A 736 -39.91 6.64 14.52
C PHE A 736 -40.54 6.05 15.80
N ILE A 737 -40.66 4.72 15.83
CA ILE A 737 -41.29 3.98 16.94
C ILE A 737 -40.24 3.06 17.58
N PRO A 738 -39.81 3.33 18.83
CA PRO A 738 -38.88 2.46 19.55
C PRO A 738 -39.47 1.06 19.75
N ALA A 739 -38.66 0.05 19.49
CA ALA A 739 -39.05 -1.37 19.57
C ALA A 739 -38.45 -2.08 20.80
N LYS A 740 -37.42 -1.53 21.44
CA LYS A 740 -36.74 -2.16 22.59
C LYS A 740 -36.49 -1.15 23.72
N PRO A 741 -36.80 -1.49 24.99
CA PRO A 741 -36.61 -0.60 26.14
C PRO A 741 -35.13 -0.50 26.54
N GLY A 742 -34.79 0.44 27.43
CA GLY A 742 -33.44 0.68 27.94
C GLY A 742 -32.64 1.74 27.17
N PRO A 743 -31.35 1.92 27.50
CA PRO A 743 -30.47 2.85 26.79
C PRO A 743 -30.26 2.43 25.33
N ARG A 744 -30.50 3.36 24.41
CA ARG A 744 -30.33 3.19 22.97
C ARG A 744 -29.56 4.37 22.39
N LYS A 745 -29.03 4.20 21.19
CA LYS A 745 -28.29 5.24 20.48
C LYS A 745 -28.89 5.41 19.09
N LEU A 746 -29.27 6.63 18.77
CA LEU A 746 -29.68 7.04 17.44
C LEU A 746 -28.48 7.68 16.75
N ILE A 747 -28.14 7.22 15.55
CA ILE A 747 -26.94 7.60 14.80
C ILE A 747 -27.40 8.15 13.45
N ALA A 748 -26.79 9.26 13.03
CA ALA A 748 -27.01 9.82 11.71
C ALA A 748 -25.69 10.13 11.02
N SER A 749 -25.66 9.97 9.70
CA SER A 749 -24.59 10.49 8.84
C SER A 749 -25.15 11.32 7.70
N LEU A 750 -24.35 12.28 7.23
CA LEU A 750 -24.63 13.13 6.08
C LEU A 750 -23.63 12.80 4.98
N ASP A 751 -24.17 12.60 3.78
CA ASP A 751 -23.44 12.10 2.62
C ASP A 751 -23.66 13.07 1.44
N CYS A 752 -22.57 13.63 0.92
CA CYS A 752 -22.54 14.43 -0.31
C CYS A 752 -21.11 14.52 -0.87
N ARG A 753 -20.97 14.84 -2.16
CA ARG A 753 -19.65 14.91 -2.83
C ARG A 753 -18.74 16.00 -2.27
N GLN A 754 -19.31 17.14 -1.88
CA GLN A 754 -18.53 18.30 -1.43
C GLN A 754 -18.01 18.17 0.00
N LEU A 755 -18.62 17.31 0.81
CA LEU A 755 -18.31 17.16 2.23
C LEU A 755 -18.62 15.73 2.67
N THR A 756 -17.57 15.02 3.05
CA THR A 756 -17.63 13.64 3.53
C THR A 756 -17.42 13.60 5.05
N GLN A 757 -17.58 12.43 5.68
CA GLN A 757 -17.26 12.21 7.10
C GLN A 757 -18.04 13.07 8.11
N VAL A 758 -19.29 13.41 7.81
CA VAL A 758 -20.20 14.10 8.76
C VAL A 758 -21.09 13.06 9.43
N HIS A 759 -20.98 12.94 10.75
CA HIS A 759 -21.75 11.99 11.54
C HIS A 759 -22.14 12.57 12.91
N GLY A 760 -23.08 11.92 13.59
CA GLY A 760 -23.54 12.33 14.90
C GLY A 760 -24.36 11.24 15.55
N ALA A 761 -24.48 11.32 16.88
CA ALA A 761 -25.27 10.38 17.65
C ALA A 761 -25.97 11.07 18.82
N ALA A 762 -27.10 10.52 19.25
CA ALA A 762 -27.76 10.88 20.49
C ALA A 762 -28.16 9.65 21.28
N GLU A 763 -28.01 9.71 22.59
CA GLU A 763 -28.56 8.72 23.49
C GLU A 763 -30.07 8.92 23.66
N VAL A 764 -30.80 7.80 23.69
CA VAL A 764 -32.25 7.76 23.90
C VAL A 764 -32.52 6.69 24.95
N VAL A 765 -33.07 7.07 26.10
CA VAL A 765 -33.51 6.11 27.11
C VAL A 765 -34.97 5.78 26.84
N VAL A 766 -35.23 4.53 26.43
CA VAL A 766 -36.57 4.07 26.06
C VAL A 766 -37.24 3.38 27.27
N GLY A 767 -38.37 3.92 27.72
CA GLY A 767 -39.19 3.29 28.77
C GLY A 767 -39.93 2.05 28.26
N GLU A 768 -40.30 1.15 29.17
CA GLU A 768 -41.18 0.03 28.86
C GLU A 768 -42.60 0.51 28.54
N SER A 769 -43.30 -0.22 27.67
CA SER A 769 -44.73 0.02 27.48
C SER A 769 -45.46 -0.55 28.69
N ASN A 770 -46.17 0.29 29.44
CA ASN A 770 -47.20 -0.17 30.38
C ASN A 770 -48.34 -0.87 29.65
#